data_AF-A0A845YRP1-F1
#
_entry.id   AF-A0A845YRP1-F1
#
_cell.length_a   1.000
_cell.length_b   1.000
_cell.length_c   1.000
_cell.angle_alpha   90.00
_cell.angle_beta   90.00
_cell.angle_gamma   90.00
#
_symmetry.space_group_name_H-M   'P 1'
#
loop_
_entity.id
_entity.type
_entity.pdbx_description
1 polymer ?
#
loop_
_entity_poly.entity_id
_entity_poly.type
_entity_poly.pdbx_seq_one_letter_code
_entity_poly.pdbx_strand_id
1 'polypeptide(L)'
;MEKAANYLIKGNQLKREGKWEEAIVSYRRAIEINPNSAWSHHNLGEALVKIGILDEGIISYRRAIEVNPKSAWSYYELAEIFATKGEFDAAIPNYRRACELESNFQVFSDGLEKAIEHSGDKGQTFFEQAKTHFANRLWQETIVSCRQAIEMGVEDYECYRILAWSLKKRRQWNKAIAAYYKLIELNPTDSDGYYWLGDILRRQGKLEEAIAVSQQGLEKLPENEVLAARLKQFIEEQKTHPKETAKHCFNLGMQLVENKKFEEAILYYEKLLRWQPLVGPKFKQCMRFGIALVQAGKVARIIETYHKVFQKKIENLDDYYPLMIRLANTDLITEAVRFFRELPKPQIQKIEPVTENNNSSKYDAIWNWFNQTQSSEFNLEIDLDKLEFEAEEIQQHFQNQALNFLILHLLTPEDKVLLEKWGISLEYTRLIKQENNSLENIYINCFNDDLSSPRRRTQLHPQRNFNCWHVINNPIEFPQTIAEFNYMYALDPMTGKVLRSNQSFFIGDCLIFYRFVGKEVFYIAVGSFTGEKVSLYFPKLKLVICYNEGHANPKNYHNLATYIVTYFEDVNEYLNNSDRRKLTSLIGFVRNLGHYFWQDLNGVYYLSKNHLLEKIDYFTVGPCEYLEFASVFPEIPANKILKLEETSEAKMFQFFLKKNSFCFRVTYNFITNNYTENIRRVALDKCSPEFTQNLTDIKENQKVYPLIWVNLRNHNKSWISQVKGYANIVNKLREDYPNIGIVFDGWIDCQNIFNKIINRLNPEIKVYNTLGCPLYESIVWGNYIDAYIAIVGSGLVITSWLNDKPGVAYANRGHLKQKNFWSKVKEKAIEPDFLDFDDVTNAGGGGWCNFQLDWQVIYQKMFNILATKK
;
A
#
# COMPACT_ATOMS: atom_id res chain seq x y z
N MET A 1 -40.34 0.53 -35.44
CA MET A 1 -39.23 -0.02 -36.25
C MET A 1 -39.66 -1.22 -37.08
N GLU A 2 -40.36 -2.21 -36.51
CA GLU A 2 -40.83 -3.42 -37.24
C GLU A 2 -41.69 -3.12 -38.49
N LYS A 3 -42.61 -2.14 -38.39
CA LYS A 3 -43.41 -1.69 -39.56
C LYS A 3 -42.55 -1.11 -40.70
N ALA A 4 -41.51 -0.34 -40.40
CA ALA A 4 -40.60 0.21 -41.42
C ALA A 4 -39.80 -0.89 -42.10
N ALA A 5 -39.33 -1.87 -41.33
CA ALA A 5 -38.62 -3.03 -41.86
C ALA A 5 -39.50 -3.87 -42.80
N ASN A 6 -40.77 -4.06 -42.48
CA ASN A 6 -41.72 -4.75 -43.36
C ASN A 6 -41.91 -4.03 -44.71
N TYR A 7 -42.01 -2.70 -44.70
CA TYR A 7 -42.09 -1.92 -45.94
C TYR A 7 -40.78 -1.95 -46.75
N LEU A 8 -39.62 -1.94 -46.09
CA LEU A 8 -38.32 -2.11 -46.75
C LEU A 8 -38.19 -3.50 -47.40
N ILE A 9 -38.59 -4.57 -46.70
CA ILE A 9 -38.61 -5.94 -47.23
C ILE A 9 -39.56 -6.05 -48.42
N LYS A 10 -40.77 -5.49 -48.30
CA LYS A 10 -41.74 -5.45 -49.40
C LYS A 10 -41.20 -4.70 -50.61
N GLY A 11 -40.59 -3.53 -50.40
CA GLY A 11 -39.94 -2.77 -51.46
C GLY A 11 -38.84 -3.59 -52.15
N ASN A 12 -37.99 -4.29 -51.38
CA ASN A 12 -36.95 -5.17 -51.92
C ASN A 12 -37.51 -6.35 -52.72
N GLN A 13 -38.66 -6.90 -52.32
CA GLN A 13 -39.34 -7.94 -53.07
C GLN A 13 -39.86 -7.40 -54.41
N LEU A 14 -40.58 -6.27 -54.39
CA LEU A 14 -41.09 -5.60 -55.60
C LEU A 14 -39.96 -5.21 -56.55
N LYS A 15 -38.82 -4.77 -56.01
CA LYS A 15 -37.57 -4.51 -56.75
C LYS A 15 -37.11 -5.75 -57.54
N ARG A 16 -37.08 -6.92 -56.89
CA ARG A 16 -36.70 -8.19 -57.55
C ARG A 16 -37.71 -8.63 -58.61
N GLU A 17 -38.98 -8.27 -58.44
CA GLU A 17 -40.04 -8.51 -59.43
C GLU A 17 -40.04 -7.49 -60.59
N GLY A 18 -39.15 -6.48 -60.56
CA GLY A 18 -39.06 -5.43 -61.58
C GLY A 18 -40.16 -4.37 -61.50
N LYS A 19 -40.94 -4.34 -60.41
CA LYS A 19 -42.03 -3.37 -60.18
C LYS A 19 -41.51 -2.13 -59.46
N TRP A 20 -40.75 -1.31 -60.18
CA TRP A 20 -39.97 -0.21 -59.61
C TRP A 20 -40.84 0.90 -59.00
N GLU A 21 -41.95 1.27 -59.64
CA GLU A 21 -42.87 2.30 -59.14
C GLU A 21 -43.54 1.88 -57.82
N GLU A 22 -43.94 0.62 -57.70
CA GLU A 22 -44.51 0.08 -56.46
C GLU A 22 -43.46 -0.05 -55.35
N ALA A 23 -42.22 -0.38 -55.72
CA ALA A 23 -41.09 -0.41 -54.80
C ALA A 23 -40.80 0.98 -54.23
N ILE A 24 -40.83 2.04 -55.05
CA ILE A 24 -40.67 3.44 -54.62
C ILE A 24 -41.71 3.80 -53.57
N VAL A 25 -42.99 3.47 -53.78
CA VAL A 25 -44.05 3.74 -52.79
C VAL A 25 -43.75 3.02 -51.46
N SER A 26 -43.28 1.77 -51.54
CA SER A 26 -42.93 0.99 -50.35
C SER A 26 -41.70 1.57 -49.62
N TYR A 27 -40.68 2.00 -50.33
CA TYR A 27 -39.50 2.64 -49.73
C TYR A 27 -39.81 4.01 -49.14
N ARG A 28 -40.64 4.84 -49.79
CA ARG A 28 -41.11 6.13 -49.23
C ARG A 28 -41.87 5.91 -47.92
N ARG A 29 -42.76 4.93 -47.85
CA ARG A 29 -43.44 4.54 -46.59
C ARG A 29 -42.45 4.05 -45.53
N ALA A 30 -41.42 3.30 -45.92
CA ALA A 30 -40.37 2.88 -44.99
C ALA A 30 -39.59 4.09 -44.42
N ILE A 31 -39.31 5.09 -45.26
CA ILE A 31 -38.63 6.35 -44.88
C ILE A 31 -39.52 7.24 -44.02
N GLU A 32 -40.82 7.38 -44.31
CA GLU A 32 -41.77 8.13 -43.47
C GLU A 32 -41.80 7.59 -42.04
N ILE A 33 -41.73 6.26 -41.89
CA ILE A 33 -41.75 5.60 -40.58
C ILE A 33 -40.36 5.60 -39.93
N ASN A 34 -39.28 5.52 -40.72
CA ASN A 34 -37.90 5.60 -40.24
C ASN A 34 -37.03 6.48 -41.16
N PRO A 35 -36.97 7.80 -40.89
CA PRO A 35 -36.23 8.75 -41.72
C PRO A 35 -34.71 8.52 -41.73
N ASN A 36 -34.19 7.79 -40.74
CA ASN A 36 -32.75 7.53 -40.55
C ASN A 36 -32.35 6.13 -41.05
N SER A 37 -33.11 5.53 -41.96
CA SER A 37 -32.73 4.25 -42.60
C SER A 37 -31.91 4.48 -43.86
N ALA A 38 -30.57 4.37 -43.76
CA ALA A 38 -29.68 4.50 -44.92
C ALA A 38 -30.03 3.51 -46.06
N TRP A 39 -30.38 2.27 -45.71
CA TRP A 39 -30.81 1.25 -46.68
C TRP A 39 -32.10 1.63 -47.42
N SER A 40 -33.07 2.26 -46.73
CA SER A 40 -34.32 2.67 -47.37
C SER A 40 -34.08 3.83 -48.35
N HIS A 41 -33.23 4.80 -47.99
CA HIS A 41 -32.81 5.88 -48.87
C HIS A 41 -31.98 5.39 -50.07
N HIS A 42 -31.05 4.45 -49.85
CA HIS A 42 -30.25 3.84 -50.91
C HIS A 42 -31.13 3.11 -51.93
N ASN A 43 -32.01 2.20 -51.46
CA ASN A 43 -32.88 1.44 -52.35
C ASN A 43 -33.93 2.31 -53.05
N LEU A 44 -34.37 3.41 -52.42
CA LEU A 44 -35.20 4.42 -53.07
C LEU A 44 -34.43 5.10 -54.22
N GLY A 45 -33.18 5.50 -53.97
CA GLY A 45 -32.31 6.07 -54.99
C GLY A 45 -32.14 5.14 -56.19
N GLU A 46 -31.84 3.87 -55.95
CA GLU A 46 -31.71 2.84 -56.97
C GLU A 46 -32.99 2.70 -57.81
N ALA A 47 -34.14 2.61 -57.15
CA ALA A 47 -35.41 2.45 -57.84
C ALA A 47 -35.78 3.70 -58.69
N LEU A 48 -35.51 4.91 -58.19
CA LEU A 48 -35.72 6.16 -58.91
C LEU A 48 -34.82 6.28 -60.15
N VAL A 49 -33.54 5.91 -60.01
CA VAL A 49 -32.60 5.89 -61.15
C VAL A 49 -33.05 4.90 -62.22
N LYS A 50 -33.54 3.72 -61.82
CA LYS A 50 -34.02 2.69 -62.77
C LYS A 50 -35.22 3.13 -63.60
N ILE A 51 -36.06 4.03 -63.10
CA ILE A 51 -37.18 4.62 -63.86
C ILE A 51 -36.82 5.97 -64.52
N GLY A 52 -35.54 6.36 -64.49
CA GLY A 52 -35.02 7.56 -65.16
C GLY A 52 -35.14 8.87 -64.37
N ILE A 53 -35.59 8.84 -63.11
CA ILE A 53 -35.71 10.04 -62.26
C ILE A 53 -34.39 10.29 -61.52
N LEU A 54 -33.37 10.74 -62.26
CA LEU A 54 -32.00 10.86 -61.76
C LEU A 54 -31.82 11.87 -60.62
N ASP A 55 -32.51 13.02 -60.66
CA ASP A 55 -32.30 14.08 -59.67
C ASP A 55 -32.85 13.72 -58.28
N GLU A 56 -34.03 13.09 -58.21
CA GLU A 56 -34.53 12.53 -56.94
C GLU A 56 -33.67 11.35 -56.46
N GLY A 57 -33.10 10.58 -57.40
CA GLY A 57 -32.13 9.53 -57.11
C GLY A 57 -30.88 10.07 -56.42
N ILE A 58 -30.29 11.15 -56.94
CA ILE A 58 -29.14 11.85 -56.33
C ILE A 58 -29.47 12.31 -54.91
N ILE A 59 -30.65 12.94 -54.70
CA ILE A 59 -31.09 13.40 -53.37
C ILE A 59 -31.16 12.20 -52.40
N SER A 60 -31.74 11.08 -52.86
CA SER A 60 -31.90 9.87 -52.05
C SER A 60 -30.54 9.24 -51.70
N TYR A 61 -29.61 9.14 -52.64
CA TYR A 61 -28.26 8.63 -52.37
C TYR A 61 -27.45 9.56 -51.46
N ARG A 62 -27.52 10.88 -51.64
CA ARG A 62 -26.91 11.84 -50.70
C ARG A 62 -27.47 11.68 -49.30
N ARG A 63 -28.79 11.48 -49.17
CA ARG A 63 -29.39 11.24 -47.86
C ARG A 63 -28.95 9.91 -47.26
N ALA A 64 -28.78 8.87 -48.06
CA ALA A 64 -28.21 7.60 -47.61
C ALA A 64 -26.78 7.77 -47.08
N ILE A 65 -25.95 8.56 -47.76
CA ILE A 65 -24.58 8.90 -47.35
C ILE A 65 -24.56 9.73 -46.06
N GLU A 66 -25.44 10.72 -45.92
CA GLU A 66 -25.56 11.53 -44.69
C GLU A 66 -25.92 10.67 -43.48
N VAL A 67 -26.84 9.72 -43.67
CA VAL A 67 -27.29 8.80 -42.61
C VAL A 67 -26.24 7.73 -42.32
N ASN A 68 -25.55 7.22 -43.34
CA ASN A 68 -24.44 6.28 -43.19
C ASN A 68 -23.23 6.67 -44.06
N PRO A 69 -22.28 7.43 -43.49
CA PRO A 69 -21.06 7.86 -44.20
C PRO A 69 -20.09 6.74 -44.60
N LYS A 70 -20.41 5.48 -44.26
CA LYS A 70 -19.62 4.29 -44.61
C LYS A 70 -20.26 3.45 -45.72
N SER A 71 -21.31 3.94 -46.38
CA SER A 71 -21.97 3.21 -47.48
C SER A 71 -21.20 3.35 -48.80
N ALA A 72 -20.25 2.46 -49.07
CA ALA A 72 -19.45 2.46 -50.30
C ALA A 72 -20.33 2.44 -51.56
N TRP A 73 -21.34 1.57 -51.59
CA TRP A 73 -22.30 1.46 -52.69
C TRP A 73 -23.11 2.74 -52.95
N SER A 74 -23.49 3.51 -51.93
CA SER A 74 -24.20 4.77 -52.16
C SER A 74 -23.28 5.84 -52.79
N TYR A 75 -22.00 5.84 -52.44
CA TYR A 75 -21.01 6.70 -53.08
C TYR A 75 -20.76 6.27 -54.54
N TYR A 76 -20.64 4.96 -54.79
CA TYR A 76 -20.47 4.43 -56.14
C TYR A 76 -21.66 4.77 -57.06
N GLU A 77 -22.89 4.51 -56.63
CA GLU A 77 -24.09 4.79 -57.42
C GLU A 77 -24.28 6.28 -57.69
N LEU A 78 -23.93 7.14 -56.73
CA LEU A 78 -23.93 8.58 -56.93
C LEU A 78 -22.87 9.00 -57.97
N ALA A 79 -21.70 8.37 -57.95
CA ALA A 79 -20.63 8.60 -58.92
C ALA A 79 -21.05 8.17 -60.33
N GLU A 80 -21.70 7.01 -60.48
CA GLU A 80 -22.23 6.51 -61.76
C GLU A 80 -23.26 7.48 -62.37
N ILE A 81 -24.14 8.07 -61.56
CA ILE A 81 -25.09 9.07 -62.05
C ILE A 81 -24.34 10.30 -62.60
N PHE A 82 -23.34 10.80 -61.88
CA PHE A 82 -22.53 11.93 -62.35
C PHE A 82 -21.73 11.58 -63.61
N ALA A 83 -21.14 10.39 -63.67
CA ALA A 83 -20.43 9.89 -64.84
C ALA A 83 -21.36 9.76 -66.06
N THR A 84 -22.60 9.30 -65.87
CA THR A 84 -23.61 9.23 -66.93
C THR A 84 -24.03 10.61 -67.44
N LYS A 85 -24.00 11.62 -66.58
CA LYS A 85 -24.20 13.04 -66.96
C LYS A 85 -22.96 13.69 -67.61
N GLY A 86 -21.84 12.97 -67.71
CA GLY A 86 -20.55 13.50 -68.19
C GLY A 86 -19.85 14.43 -67.18
N GLU A 87 -20.37 14.52 -65.96
CA GLU A 87 -19.84 15.35 -64.88
C GLU A 87 -18.73 14.59 -64.12
N PHE A 88 -17.66 14.21 -64.83
CA PHE A 88 -16.57 13.41 -64.27
C PHE A 88 -15.90 14.09 -63.08
N ASP A 89 -15.81 15.42 -63.07
CA ASP A 89 -15.28 16.22 -61.95
C ASP A 89 -16.08 15.99 -60.65
N ALA A 90 -17.39 15.75 -60.74
CA ALA A 90 -18.25 15.43 -59.60
C ALA A 90 -18.27 13.93 -59.27
N ALA A 91 -17.99 13.07 -60.24
CA ALA A 91 -17.98 11.61 -60.09
C ALA A 91 -16.73 11.11 -59.32
N ILE A 92 -15.54 11.61 -59.67
CA ILE A 92 -14.26 11.15 -59.10
C ILE A 92 -14.19 11.14 -57.56
N PRO A 93 -14.56 12.22 -56.83
CA PRO A 93 -14.49 12.19 -55.36
C PRO A 93 -15.43 11.15 -54.74
N ASN A 94 -16.55 10.84 -55.40
CA ASN A 94 -17.48 9.81 -54.95
C ASN A 94 -16.93 8.41 -55.23
N TYR A 95 -16.37 8.14 -56.42
CA TYR A 95 -15.69 6.87 -56.70
C TYR A 95 -14.52 6.60 -55.75
N ARG A 96 -13.66 7.61 -55.51
CA ARG A 96 -12.55 7.48 -54.56
C ARG A 96 -13.03 7.12 -53.16
N ARG A 97 -14.11 7.76 -52.71
CA ARG A 97 -14.68 7.46 -51.40
C ARG A 97 -15.25 6.05 -51.32
N ALA A 98 -15.81 5.52 -52.40
CA ALA A 98 -16.23 4.12 -52.49
C ALA A 98 -15.02 3.17 -52.37
N CYS A 99 -13.93 3.42 -53.12
CA CYS A 99 -12.70 2.62 -53.06
C CYS A 99 -12.02 2.64 -51.68
N GLU A 100 -12.03 3.79 -50.99
CA GLU A 100 -11.50 3.90 -49.62
C GLU A 100 -12.29 3.08 -48.60
N LEU A 101 -13.61 2.97 -48.79
CA LEU A 101 -14.49 2.27 -47.87
C LEU A 101 -14.48 0.75 -48.09
N GLU A 102 -14.44 0.31 -49.35
CA GLU A 102 -14.40 -1.11 -49.72
C GLU A 102 -13.49 -1.32 -50.95
N SER A 103 -12.20 -1.59 -50.70
CA SER A 103 -11.15 -1.67 -51.74
C SER A 103 -11.15 -2.97 -52.55
N ASN A 104 -12.01 -3.92 -52.21
CA ASN A 104 -12.10 -5.26 -52.82
C ASN A 104 -13.05 -5.33 -54.02
N PHE A 105 -13.79 -4.27 -54.33
CA PHE A 105 -14.71 -4.24 -55.46
C PHE A 105 -14.07 -3.60 -56.69
N GLN A 106 -13.72 -4.45 -57.66
CA GLN A 106 -13.11 -4.03 -58.93
C GLN A 106 -13.94 -2.97 -59.66
N VAL A 107 -15.27 -3.04 -59.56
CA VAL A 107 -16.17 -2.08 -60.21
C VAL A 107 -15.97 -0.64 -59.71
N PHE A 108 -15.55 -0.45 -58.45
CA PHE A 108 -15.27 0.89 -57.91
C PHE A 108 -13.98 1.47 -58.50
N SER A 109 -12.93 0.63 -58.61
CA SER A 109 -11.68 1.03 -59.25
C SER A 109 -11.84 1.27 -60.74
N ASP A 110 -12.61 0.44 -61.45
CA ASP A 110 -12.86 0.59 -62.89
C ASP A 110 -13.61 1.91 -63.19
N GLY A 111 -14.62 2.24 -62.36
CA GLY A 111 -15.36 3.50 -62.47
C GLY A 111 -14.50 4.73 -62.17
N LEU A 112 -13.61 4.64 -61.16
CA LEU A 112 -12.64 5.68 -60.84
C LEU A 112 -11.64 5.90 -61.99
N GLU A 113 -11.06 4.82 -62.52
CA GLU A 113 -10.08 4.87 -63.61
C GLU A 113 -10.68 5.51 -64.86
N LYS A 114 -11.88 5.08 -65.27
CA LYS A 114 -12.60 5.66 -66.41
C LYS A 114 -12.90 7.14 -66.21
N ALA A 115 -13.33 7.55 -65.01
CA ALA A 115 -13.62 8.95 -64.72
C ALA A 115 -12.34 9.82 -64.71
N ILE A 116 -11.24 9.29 -64.20
CA ILE A 116 -9.93 9.97 -64.22
C ILE A 116 -9.43 10.12 -65.66
N GLU A 117 -9.50 9.08 -66.49
CA GLU A 117 -9.09 9.10 -67.89
C GLU A 117 -9.81 10.19 -68.70
N HIS A 118 -11.11 10.38 -68.46
CA HIS A 118 -11.90 11.45 -69.10
C HIS A 118 -11.60 12.86 -68.55
N SER A 119 -10.97 12.96 -67.39
CA SER A 119 -10.64 14.24 -66.72
C SER A 119 -9.16 14.66 -66.85
N GLY A 120 -8.31 13.79 -67.40
CA GLY A 120 -6.84 13.87 -67.32
C GLY A 120 -6.21 15.21 -67.69
N ASP A 121 -6.75 15.92 -68.69
CA ASP A 121 -6.26 17.24 -69.11
C ASP A 121 -6.45 18.33 -68.04
N LYS A 122 -7.53 18.26 -67.24
CA LYS A 122 -7.81 19.22 -66.16
C LYS A 122 -6.93 18.98 -64.95
N GLY A 123 -6.69 17.71 -64.58
CA GLY A 123 -5.81 17.35 -63.47
C GLY A 123 -4.40 17.89 -63.67
N GLN A 124 -3.86 17.71 -64.88
CA GLN A 124 -2.54 18.26 -65.24
C GLN A 124 -2.53 19.79 -65.26
N THR A 125 -3.62 20.43 -65.71
CA THR A 125 -3.76 21.89 -65.67
C THR A 125 -3.68 22.44 -64.24
N PHE A 126 -4.39 21.81 -63.29
CA PHE A 126 -4.30 22.21 -61.88
C PHE A 126 -2.92 21.96 -61.29
N PHE A 127 -2.22 20.93 -61.74
CA PHE A 127 -0.84 20.69 -61.30
C PHE A 127 0.12 21.76 -61.81
N GLU A 128 0.02 22.18 -63.07
CA GLU A 128 0.82 23.29 -63.61
C GLU A 128 0.48 24.64 -62.93
N GLN A 129 -0.79 24.87 -62.60
CA GLN A 129 -1.19 26.00 -61.75
C GLN A 129 -0.55 25.91 -60.35
N ALA A 130 -0.52 24.72 -59.75
CA ALA A 130 0.13 24.51 -58.45
C ALA A 130 1.62 24.83 -58.50
N LYS A 131 2.33 24.40 -59.55
CA LYS A 131 3.76 24.75 -59.76
C LYS A 131 3.95 26.26 -59.88
N THR A 132 3.08 26.93 -60.63
CA THR A 132 3.12 28.40 -60.81
C THR A 132 2.86 29.14 -59.49
N HIS A 133 1.83 28.75 -58.74
CA HIS A 133 1.53 29.31 -57.41
C HIS A 133 2.67 29.06 -56.42
N PHE A 134 3.30 27.88 -56.48
CA PHE A 134 4.42 27.51 -55.62
C PHE A 134 5.67 28.37 -55.90
N ALA A 135 6.00 28.58 -57.18
CA ALA A 135 7.08 29.49 -57.60
C ALA A 135 6.86 30.93 -57.09
N ASN A 136 5.60 31.38 -57.07
CA ASN A 136 5.20 32.68 -56.55
C ASN A 136 4.99 32.72 -55.02
N ARG A 137 5.25 31.62 -54.29
CA ARG A 137 5.08 31.49 -52.82
C ARG A 137 3.65 31.72 -52.33
N LEU A 138 2.66 31.50 -53.20
CA LEU A 138 1.23 31.59 -52.90
C LEU A 138 0.78 30.26 -52.26
N TRP A 139 1.12 30.07 -50.98
CA TRP A 139 1.01 28.76 -50.32
C TRP A 139 -0.41 28.23 -50.24
N GLN A 140 -1.41 29.09 -50.09
CA GLN A 140 -2.80 28.62 -49.95
C GLN A 140 -3.38 28.21 -51.30
N GLU A 141 -3.11 29.00 -52.33
CA GLU A 141 -3.48 28.77 -53.72
C GLU A 141 -2.78 27.51 -54.24
N THR A 142 -1.51 27.30 -53.85
CA THR A 142 -0.76 26.06 -54.10
C THR A 142 -1.44 24.85 -53.47
N ILE A 143 -1.81 24.93 -52.17
CA ILE A 143 -2.50 23.83 -51.49
C ILE A 143 -3.83 23.49 -52.17
N VAL A 144 -4.60 24.50 -52.58
CA VAL A 144 -5.88 24.31 -53.28
C VAL A 144 -5.64 23.64 -54.64
N SER A 145 -4.72 24.15 -55.44
CA SER A 145 -4.41 23.63 -56.78
C SER A 145 -3.87 22.19 -56.72
N CYS A 146 -2.96 21.89 -55.78
CA CYS A 146 -2.48 20.53 -55.55
C CYS A 146 -3.59 19.57 -55.14
N ARG A 147 -4.53 19.99 -54.28
CA ARG A 147 -5.67 19.16 -53.88
C ARG A 147 -6.58 18.86 -55.04
N GLN A 148 -6.88 19.86 -55.88
CA GLN A 148 -7.69 19.68 -57.09
C GLN A 148 -7.01 18.72 -58.08
N ALA A 149 -5.69 18.88 -58.28
CA ALA A 149 -4.91 17.96 -59.10
C ALA A 149 -4.96 16.52 -58.56
N ILE A 150 -4.71 16.34 -57.26
CA ILE A 150 -4.77 15.02 -56.61
C ILE A 150 -6.18 14.45 -56.66
N GLU A 151 -7.22 15.25 -56.45
CA GLU A 151 -8.63 14.85 -56.58
C GLU A 151 -8.93 14.34 -57.98
N MET A 152 -8.33 14.95 -59.02
CA MET A 152 -8.45 14.52 -60.43
C MET A 152 -7.50 13.39 -60.84
N GLY A 153 -6.84 12.73 -59.88
CA GLY A 153 -6.03 11.53 -60.15
C GLY A 153 -4.54 11.79 -60.43
N VAL A 154 -4.03 13.00 -60.19
CA VAL A 154 -2.58 13.25 -60.27
C VAL A 154 -1.87 12.61 -59.08
N GLU A 155 -1.27 11.45 -59.31
CA GLU A 155 -0.43 10.71 -58.35
C GLU A 155 1.07 10.95 -58.60
N ASP A 156 1.47 12.23 -58.65
CA ASP A 156 2.86 12.63 -58.88
C ASP A 156 3.56 13.00 -57.55
N TYR A 157 4.73 12.41 -57.28
CA TYR A 157 5.53 12.70 -56.09
C TYR A 157 5.85 14.20 -55.97
N GLU A 158 6.06 14.90 -57.09
CA GLU A 158 6.37 16.33 -57.14
C GLU A 158 5.15 17.16 -56.69
N CYS A 159 3.93 16.74 -57.01
CA CYS A 159 2.71 17.36 -56.52
C CYS A 159 2.59 17.24 -54.99
N TYR A 160 2.85 16.04 -54.45
CA TYR A 160 2.88 15.81 -53.00
C TYR A 160 4.02 16.55 -52.29
N ARG A 161 5.19 16.70 -52.93
CA ARG A 161 6.32 17.49 -52.41
C ARG A 161 5.95 18.96 -52.24
N ILE A 162 5.36 19.55 -53.28
CA ILE A 162 4.89 20.95 -53.29
C ILE A 162 3.78 21.16 -52.25
N LEU A 163 2.84 20.22 -52.15
CA LEU A 163 1.77 20.23 -51.16
C LEU A 163 2.30 20.16 -49.73
N ALA A 164 3.15 19.18 -49.42
CA ALA A 164 3.73 18.96 -48.10
C ALA A 164 4.52 20.18 -47.63
N TRP A 165 5.33 20.77 -48.53
CA TRP A 165 6.08 21.99 -48.23
C TRP A 165 5.18 23.18 -47.95
N SER A 166 4.14 23.39 -48.76
CA SER A 166 3.20 24.50 -48.59
C SER A 166 2.40 24.37 -47.29
N LEU A 167 1.96 23.15 -46.94
CA LEU A 167 1.31 22.86 -45.66
C LEU A 167 2.23 23.11 -44.46
N LYS A 168 3.51 22.73 -44.57
CA LYS A 168 4.55 23.03 -43.56
C LYS A 168 4.72 24.53 -43.37
N LYS A 169 4.82 25.32 -44.46
CA LYS A 169 4.92 26.79 -44.39
C LYS A 169 3.73 27.43 -43.71
N ARG A 170 2.53 26.85 -43.88
CA ARG A 170 1.30 27.25 -43.20
C ARG A 170 1.11 26.65 -41.80
N ARG A 171 2.09 25.90 -41.26
CA ARG A 171 2.03 25.20 -39.95
C ARG A 171 0.85 24.23 -39.81
N GLN A 172 0.34 23.68 -40.91
CA GLN A 172 -0.70 22.64 -40.90
C GLN A 172 -0.07 21.25 -40.74
N TRP A 173 0.51 21.00 -39.56
CA TRP A 173 1.43 19.88 -39.31
C TRP A 173 0.87 18.50 -39.65
N ASN A 174 -0.32 18.15 -39.16
CA ASN A 174 -0.90 16.81 -39.38
C ASN A 174 -1.17 16.53 -40.87
N LYS A 175 -1.61 17.56 -41.61
CA LYS A 175 -1.81 17.44 -43.06
C LYS A 175 -0.48 17.35 -43.81
N ALA A 176 0.54 18.07 -43.34
CA ALA A 176 1.89 18.01 -43.91
C ALA A 176 2.50 16.62 -43.72
N ILE A 177 2.34 16.01 -42.54
CA ILE A 177 2.80 14.64 -42.24
C ILE A 177 2.18 13.64 -43.24
N ALA A 178 0.85 13.68 -43.44
CA ALA A 178 0.18 12.80 -44.40
C ALA A 178 0.71 12.97 -45.83
N ALA A 179 0.95 14.22 -46.27
CA ALA A 179 1.52 14.49 -47.58
C ALA A 179 2.98 14.01 -47.71
N TYR A 180 3.79 14.13 -46.65
CA TYR A 180 5.16 13.61 -46.62
C TYR A 180 5.22 12.08 -46.65
N TYR A 181 4.29 11.38 -45.99
CA TYR A 181 4.18 9.93 -46.12
C TYR A 181 3.86 9.49 -47.55
N LYS A 182 2.91 10.17 -48.22
CA LYS A 182 2.58 9.84 -49.61
C LYS A 182 3.71 10.19 -50.58
N LEU A 183 4.48 11.25 -50.30
CA LEU A 183 5.70 11.60 -51.04
C LEU A 183 6.74 10.47 -50.99
N ILE A 184 7.09 9.97 -49.80
CA ILE A 184 8.10 8.91 -49.67
C ILE A 184 7.59 7.54 -50.16
N GLU A 185 6.27 7.34 -50.20
CA GLU A 185 5.65 6.16 -50.81
C GLU A 185 5.83 6.16 -52.34
N LEU A 186 5.57 7.31 -52.99
CA LEU A 186 5.71 7.47 -54.44
C LEU A 186 7.17 7.61 -54.89
N ASN A 187 8.02 8.22 -54.07
CA ASN A 187 9.46 8.33 -54.30
C ASN A 187 10.26 7.98 -53.03
N PRO A 188 10.60 6.69 -52.84
CA PRO A 188 11.39 6.23 -51.69
C PRO A 188 12.84 6.75 -51.65
N THR A 189 13.30 7.46 -52.68
CA THR A 189 14.65 8.04 -52.75
C THR A 189 14.67 9.54 -52.43
N ASP A 190 13.52 10.14 -52.07
CA ASP A 190 13.44 11.55 -51.70
C ASP A 190 13.95 11.80 -50.27
N SER A 191 15.20 12.26 -50.15
CA SER A 191 15.83 12.52 -48.84
C SER A 191 15.13 13.62 -48.05
N ASP A 192 14.58 14.63 -48.74
CA ASP A 192 13.90 15.75 -48.12
C ASP A 192 12.61 15.31 -47.42
N GLY A 193 11.86 14.37 -48.00
CA GLY A 193 10.66 13.78 -47.42
C GLY A 193 10.94 13.15 -46.06
N TYR A 194 11.95 12.28 -45.98
CA TYR A 194 12.38 11.66 -44.72
C TYR A 194 12.85 12.70 -43.69
N TYR A 195 13.63 13.69 -44.14
CA TYR A 195 14.16 14.74 -43.27
C TYR A 195 13.05 15.58 -42.64
N TRP A 196 12.13 16.11 -43.44
CA TRP A 196 11.09 17.01 -42.97
C TRP A 196 10.00 16.29 -42.19
N LEU A 197 9.70 15.04 -42.54
CA LEU A 197 8.80 14.21 -41.76
C LEU A 197 9.38 13.95 -40.36
N GLY A 198 10.64 13.55 -40.27
CA GLY A 198 11.35 13.37 -39.00
C GLY A 198 11.38 14.65 -38.16
N ASP A 199 11.68 15.81 -38.76
CA ASP A 199 11.72 17.09 -38.03
C ASP A 199 10.33 17.49 -37.47
N ILE A 200 9.27 17.33 -38.27
CA ILE A 200 7.91 17.69 -37.83
C ILE A 200 7.45 16.76 -36.70
N LEU A 201 7.71 15.45 -36.81
CA LEU A 201 7.37 14.47 -35.75
C LEU A 201 8.09 14.80 -34.44
N ARG A 202 9.38 15.12 -34.50
CA ARG A 202 10.15 15.57 -33.34
C ARG A 202 9.56 16.82 -32.70
N ARG A 203 9.19 17.83 -33.49
CA ARG A 203 8.56 19.08 -32.98
C ARG A 203 7.22 18.84 -32.30
N GLN A 204 6.53 17.76 -32.65
CA GLN A 204 5.28 17.34 -32.01
C GLN A 204 5.51 16.45 -30.76
N GLY A 205 6.76 16.25 -30.33
CA GLY A 205 7.10 15.37 -29.20
C GLY A 205 7.12 13.88 -29.56
N LYS A 206 6.99 13.52 -30.85
CA LYS A 206 6.97 12.14 -31.33
C LYS A 206 8.39 11.69 -31.73
N LEU A 207 9.32 11.72 -30.77
CA LEU A 207 10.76 11.48 -31.03
C LEU A 207 11.05 10.07 -31.58
N GLU A 208 10.32 9.05 -31.16
CA GLU A 208 10.52 7.67 -31.65
C GLU A 208 10.06 7.49 -33.10
N GLU A 209 8.91 8.06 -33.47
CA GLU A 209 8.45 8.08 -34.86
C GLU A 209 9.45 8.83 -35.76
N ALA A 210 10.05 9.91 -35.24
CA ALA A 210 11.09 10.65 -35.95
C ALA A 210 12.37 9.82 -36.18
N ILE A 211 12.79 9.04 -35.19
CA ILE A 211 13.92 8.10 -35.30
C ILE A 211 13.63 7.02 -36.34
N ALA A 212 12.46 6.38 -36.25
CA ALA A 212 12.06 5.31 -37.17
C ALA A 212 12.03 5.80 -38.63
N VAL A 213 11.46 6.97 -38.88
CA VAL A 213 11.43 7.59 -40.22
C VAL A 213 12.85 7.88 -40.72
N SER A 214 13.74 8.40 -39.87
CA SER A 214 15.13 8.69 -40.27
C SER A 214 15.95 7.41 -40.52
N GLN A 215 15.69 6.33 -39.78
CA GLN A 215 16.28 5.01 -40.05
C GLN A 215 15.80 4.45 -41.38
N GLN A 216 14.48 4.47 -41.62
CA GLN A 216 13.89 4.05 -42.91
C GLN A 216 14.51 4.84 -44.08
N GLY A 217 14.72 6.15 -43.91
CA GLY A 217 15.38 6.98 -44.92
C GLY A 217 16.82 6.54 -45.20
N LEU A 218 17.59 6.18 -44.18
CA LEU A 218 18.98 5.70 -44.35
C LEU A 218 19.07 4.27 -44.88
N GLU A 219 18.08 3.42 -44.64
CA GLU A 219 18.00 2.12 -45.31
C GLU A 219 17.86 2.27 -46.83
N LYS A 220 17.14 3.29 -47.29
CA LYS A 220 16.95 3.60 -48.71
C LYS A 220 18.08 4.44 -49.29
N LEU A 221 18.71 5.30 -48.47
CA LEU A 221 19.76 6.25 -48.87
C LEU A 221 20.96 6.16 -47.89
N PRO A 222 21.77 5.10 -47.96
CA PRO A 222 22.81 4.81 -46.96
C PRO A 222 23.90 5.88 -46.86
N GLU A 223 24.18 6.59 -47.97
CA GLU A 223 25.23 7.61 -48.06
C GLU A 223 24.73 9.03 -47.71
N ASN A 224 23.47 9.19 -47.27
CA ASN A 224 22.93 10.52 -46.98
C ASN A 224 23.40 11.05 -45.61
N GLU A 225 24.47 11.85 -45.62
CA GLU A 225 25.07 12.42 -44.41
C GLU A 225 24.11 13.31 -43.60
N VAL A 226 23.16 14.00 -44.26
CA VAL A 226 22.20 14.89 -43.59
C VAL A 226 21.21 14.09 -42.76
N LEU A 227 20.68 12.99 -43.30
CA LEU A 227 19.79 12.08 -42.55
C LEU A 227 20.55 11.36 -41.43
N ALA A 228 21.81 10.96 -41.67
CA ALA A 228 22.68 10.35 -40.64
C ALA A 228 22.93 11.30 -39.47
N ALA A 229 23.26 12.56 -39.74
CA ALA A 229 23.44 13.59 -38.72
C ALA A 229 22.15 13.83 -37.92
N ARG A 230 21.00 13.84 -38.61
CA ARG A 230 19.69 14.05 -37.96
C ARG A 230 19.27 12.88 -37.07
N LEU A 231 19.47 11.65 -37.54
CA LEU A 231 19.25 10.45 -36.74
C LEU A 231 20.12 10.46 -35.48
N LYS A 232 21.41 10.77 -35.61
CA LYS A 232 22.34 10.90 -34.48
C LYS A 232 21.82 11.91 -33.45
N GLN A 233 21.36 13.08 -33.91
CA GLN A 233 20.76 14.09 -33.04
C GLN A 233 19.51 13.56 -32.30
N PHE A 234 18.60 12.86 -32.99
CA PHE A 234 17.39 12.34 -32.35
C PHE A 234 17.70 11.26 -31.30
N ILE A 235 18.67 10.39 -31.59
CA ILE A 235 19.16 9.38 -30.65
C ILE A 235 19.79 10.05 -29.41
N GLU A 236 20.52 11.15 -29.60
CA GLU A 236 21.11 11.91 -28.50
C GLU A 236 20.05 12.64 -27.67
N GLU A 237 19.03 13.23 -28.29
CA GLU A 237 17.86 13.81 -27.62
C GLU A 237 17.10 12.73 -26.80
N GLN A 238 16.96 11.49 -27.31
CA GLN A 238 16.28 10.38 -26.62
C GLN A 238 16.99 9.97 -25.33
N LYS A 239 18.32 10.03 -25.29
CA LYS A 239 19.12 9.72 -24.09
C LYS A 239 18.89 10.70 -22.94
N THR A 240 18.36 11.89 -23.22
CA THR A 240 18.23 12.97 -22.23
C THR A 240 16.84 13.13 -21.62
N HIS A 241 15.79 12.43 -22.11
CA HIS A 241 14.38 12.63 -21.69
C HIS A 241 13.67 11.34 -21.21
N PRO A 242 13.87 10.89 -19.95
CA PRO A 242 13.38 9.57 -19.46
C PRO A 242 11.87 9.49 -19.17
N LYS A 243 11.18 10.63 -18.96
CA LYS A 243 9.84 10.64 -18.33
C LYS A 243 8.69 10.23 -19.26
N GLU A 244 8.77 10.57 -20.54
CA GLU A 244 7.73 10.28 -21.55
C GLU A 244 7.87 8.84 -22.07
N THR A 245 9.11 8.42 -22.30
CA THR A 245 9.47 7.08 -22.74
C THR A 245 9.04 5.99 -21.75
N ALA A 246 9.07 6.22 -20.43
CA ALA A 246 8.59 5.24 -19.45
C ALA A 246 7.07 5.01 -19.52
N LYS A 247 6.29 6.08 -19.71
CA LYS A 247 4.83 5.98 -19.87
C LYS A 247 4.47 5.29 -21.17
N HIS A 248 5.22 5.60 -22.24
CA HIS A 248 5.08 4.93 -23.53
C HIS A 248 5.41 3.43 -23.44
N CYS A 249 6.56 3.07 -22.86
CA CYS A 249 6.95 1.67 -22.64
C CYS A 249 5.90 0.90 -21.83
N PHE A 250 5.31 1.51 -20.80
CA PHE A 250 4.23 0.88 -20.04
C PHE A 250 2.98 0.67 -20.90
N ASN A 251 2.51 1.70 -21.61
CA ASN A 251 1.30 1.61 -22.42
C ASN A 251 1.45 0.59 -23.55
N LEU A 252 2.56 0.62 -24.29
CA LEU A 252 2.84 -0.30 -25.37
C LEU A 252 3.03 -1.73 -24.85
N GLY A 253 3.74 -1.89 -23.73
CA GLY A 253 3.89 -3.17 -23.04
C GLY A 253 2.55 -3.77 -22.62
N MET A 254 1.64 -2.95 -22.07
CA MET A 254 0.28 -3.38 -21.71
C MET A 254 -0.57 -3.75 -22.95
N GLN A 255 -0.50 -2.98 -24.03
CA GLN A 255 -1.16 -3.33 -25.29
C GLN A 255 -0.66 -4.66 -25.84
N LEU A 256 0.65 -4.94 -25.73
CA LEU A 256 1.22 -6.22 -26.13
C LEU A 256 0.70 -7.37 -25.25
N VAL A 257 0.50 -7.16 -23.95
CA VAL A 257 -0.15 -8.13 -23.05
C VAL A 257 -1.60 -8.40 -23.47
N GLU A 258 -2.36 -7.35 -23.76
CA GLU A 258 -3.75 -7.47 -24.25
C GLU A 258 -3.81 -8.26 -25.57
N ASN A 259 -2.85 -8.02 -26.45
CA ASN A 259 -2.70 -8.73 -27.72
C ASN A 259 -2.02 -10.10 -27.59
N LYS A 260 -1.78 -10.60 -26.36
CA LYS A 260 -1.12 -11.89 -26.05
C LYS A 260 0.31 -12.03 -26.60
N LYS A 261 0.98 -10.92 -26.93
CA LYS A 261 2.37 -10.85 -27.40
C LYS A 261 3.34 -10.73 -26.23
N PHE A 262 3.40 -11.77 -25.40
CA PHE A 262 4.06 -11.69 -24.10
C PHE A 262 5.59 -11.56 -24.15
N GLU A 263 6.26 -12.19 -25.12
CA GLU A 263 7.74 -12.09 -25.21
C GLU A 263 8.18 -10.67 -25.56
N GLU A 264 7.47 -10.01 -26.47
CA GLU A 264 7.68 -8.59 -26.79
C GLU A 264 7.38 -7.72 -25.56
N ALA A 265 6.27 -7.99 -24.87
CA ALA A 265 5.89 -7.26 -23.65
C ALA A 265 6.95 -7.36 -22.55
N ILE A 266 7.56 -8.54 -22.34
CA ILE A 266 8.62 -8.74 -21.34
C ILE A 266 9.83 -7.85 -21.61
N LEU A 267 10.19 -7.59 -22.87
CA LEU A 267 11.29 -6.68 -23.20
C LEU A 267 11.00 -5.25 -22.73
N TYR A 268 9.75 -4.79 -22.85
CA TYR A 268 9.34 -3.49 -22.31
C TYR A 268 9.32 -3.47 -20.78
N TYR A 269 8.92 -4.59 -20.16
CA TYR A 269 9.00 -4.74 -18.71
C TYR A 269 10.44 -4.68 -18.19
N GLU A 270 11.37 -5.38 -18.86
CA GLU A 270 12.81 -5.33 -18.55
C GLU A 270 13.36 -3.90 -18.67
N LYS A 271 13.01 -3.18 -19.74
CA LYS A 271 13.40 -1.77 -19.93
C LYS A 271 12.90 -0.90 -18.78
N LEU A 272 11.63 -1.07 -18.37
CA LEU A 272 11.04 -0.32 -17.26
C LEU A 272 11.71 -0.62 -15.92
N LEU A 273 12.07 -1.88 -15.66
CA LEU A 273 12.77 -2.28 -14.43
C LEU A 273 14.17 -1.67 -14.32
N ARG A 274 14.91 -1.57 -15.43
CA ARG A 274 16.28 -1.00 -15.45
C ARG A 274 16.37 0.48 -15.08
N TRP A 275 15.26 1.20 -15.02
CA TRP A 275 15.22 2.66 -14.86
C TRP A 275 15.06 3.14 -13.39
N GLN A 276 15.32 2.31 -12.38
CA GLN A 276 15.11 2.67 -10.96
C GLN A 276 16.13 3.71 -10.42
N PRO A 277 15.72 4.71 -9.57
CA PRO A 277 14.43 4.83 -8.86
C PRO A 277 13.59 6.07 -9.25
N LEU A 278 12.33 5.86 -9.65
CA LEU A 278 11.28 6.89 -9.59
C LEU A 278 10.34 6.55 -8.43
N VAL A 279 10.65 7.08 -7.24
CA VAL A 279 9.74 7.09 -6.09
C VAL A 279 8.50 7.90 -6.50
N GLY A 280 7.42 7.22 -6.87
CA GLY A 280 6.19 7.87 -7.33
C GLY A 280 5.17 6.93 -7.99
N PRO A 281 4.06 7.46 -8.52
CA PRO A 281 2.97 6.67 -9.12
C PRO A 281 3.40 5.69 -10.23
N LYS A 282 4.54 5.95 -10.88
CA LYS A 282 5.11 5.15 -11.98
C LYS A 282 5.72 3.82 -11.51
N PHE A 283 6.26 3.76 -10.29
CA PHE A 283 6.68 2.48 -9.70
C PHE A 283 5.48 1.52 -9.55
N LYS A 284 4.30 2.04 -9.23
CA LYS A 284 3.06 1.25 -9.20
C LYS A 284 2.67 0.73 -10.59
N GLN A 285 2.96 1.48 -11.66
CA GLN A 285 2.69 1.04 -13.05
C GLN A 285 3.59 -0.13 -13.45
N CYS A 286 4.90 -0.02 -13.19
CA CYS A 286 5.84 -1.13 -13.43
C CYS A 286 5.36 -2.41 -12.73
N MET A 287 5.03 -2.34 -11.43
CA MET A 287 4.54 -3.53 -10.72
C MET A 287 3.21 -4.07 -11.27
N ARG A 288 2.27 -3.20 -11.67
CA ARG A 288 1.01 -3.63 -12.31
C ARG A 288 1.26 -4.41 -13.60
N PHE A 289 2.22 -3.95 -14.40
CA PHE A 289 2.60 -4.65 -15.63
C PHE A 289 3.22 -6.02 -15.32
N GLY A 290 4.12 -6.09 -14.34
CA GLY A 290 4.69 -7.36 -13.86
C GLY A 290 3.60 -8.35 -13.42
N ILE A 291 2.60 -7.89 -12.65
CA ILE A 291 1.47 -8.72 -12.22
C ILE A 291 0.65 -9.22 -13.42
N ALA A 292 0.36 -8.37 -14.40
CA ALA A 292 -0.39 -8.77 -15.60
C ALA A 292 0.34 -9.86 -16.39
N LEU A 293 1.67 -9.76 -16.51
CA LEU A 293 2.49 -10.79 -17.14
C LEU A 293 2.51 -12.09 -16.33
N VAL A 294 2.55 -12.01 -15.01
CA VAL A 294 2.45 -13.19 -14.13
C VAL A 294 1.09 -13.87 -14.28
N GLN A 295 -0.01 -13.12 -14.30
CA GLN A 295 -1.37 -13.62 -14.53
C GLN A 295 -1.52 -14.27 -15.91
N ALA A 296 -0.73 -13.83 -16.90
CA ALA A 296 -0.61 -14.47 -18.21
C ALA A 296 0.27 -15.73 -18.23
N GLY A 297 0.69 -16.24 -17.06
CA GLY A 297 1.49 -17.47 -16.94
C GLY A 297 3.00 -17.30 -17.13
N LYS A 298 3.52 -16.07 -17.13
CA LYS A 298 4.94 -15.78 -17.43
C LYS A 298 5.84 -15.62 -16.20
N VAL A 299 5.45 -16.17 -15.05
CA VAL A 299 6.18 -16.02 -13.78
C VAL A 299 7.68 -16.37 -13.88
N ALA A 300 8.04 -17.47 -14.54
CA ALA A 300 9.44 -17.88 -14.69
C ALA A 300 10.27 -16.84 -15.46
N ARG A 301 9.72 -16.30 -16.56
CA ARG A 301 10.37 -15.25 -17.37
C ARG A 301 10.49 -13.94 -16.61
N ILE A 302 9.51 -13.62 -15.75
CA ILE A 302 9.58 -12.45 -14.87
C ILE A 302 10.71 -12.61 -13.85
N ILE A 303 10.83 -13.77 -13.21
CA ILE A 303 11.93 -14.07 -12.27
C ILE A 303 13.29 -13.94 -13.00
N GLU A 304 13.44 -14.54 -14.18
CA GLU A 304 14.63 -14.41 -15.03
C GLU A 304 14.94 -12.94 -15.33
N THR A 305 13.92 -12.14 -15.65
CA THR A 305 14.06 -10.71 -15.94
C THR A 305 14.61 -9.96 -14.72
N TYR A 306 14.09 -10.23 -13.52
CA TYR A 306 14.63 -9.65 -12.29
C TYR A 306 16.08 -10.04 -12.05
N HIS A 307 16.41 -11.33 -12.20
CA HIS A 307 17.79 -11.79 -12.07
C HIS A 307 18.73 -11.16 -13.10
N LYS A 308 18.26 -10.97 -14.34
CA LYS A 308 19.02 -10.30 -15.39
C LYS A 308 19.24 -8.82 -15.09
N VAL A 309 18.22 -8.11 -14.61
CA VAL A 309 18.31 -6.67 -14.31
C VAL A 309 19.15 -6.41 -13.07
N PHE A 310 18.88 -7.14 -11.98
CA PHE A 310 19.51 -6.93 -10.68
C PHE A 310 20.68 -7.89 -10.42
N GLN A 311 21.16 -8.58 -11.46
CA GLN A 311 22.34 -9.45 -11.47
C GLN A 311 22.31 -10.59 -10.43
N LYS A 312 21.12 -10.98 -9.94
CA LYS A 312 20.94 -11.93 -8.84
C LYS A 312 21.82 -11.61 -7.61
N LYS A 313 22.02 -10.33 -7.34
CA LYS A 313 22.80 -9.81 -6.21
C LYS A 313 21.91 -9.59 -4.99
N ILE A 314 22.39 -9.96 -3.81
CA ILE A 314 21.60 -9.89 -2.57
C ILE A 314 21.39 -8.44 -2.12
N GLU A 315 22.32 -7.56 -2.43
CA GLU A 315 22.28 -6.12 -2.16
C GLU A 315 21.07 -5.44 -2.82
N ASN A 316 20.52 -6.06 -3.88
CA ASN A 316 19.34 -5.58 -4.60
C ASN A 316 18.02 -6.19 -4.07
N LEU A 317 18.00 -6.84 -2.89
CA LEU A 317 16.80 -7.51 -2.37
C LEU A 317 15.60 -6.55 -2.23
N ASP A 318 15.86 -5.28 -1.91
CA ASP A 318 14.85 -4.23 -1.81
C ASP A 318 14.12 -3.97 -3.15
N ASP A 319 14.72 -4.31 -4.30
CA ASP A 319 14.09 -4.21 -5.61
C ASP A 319 13.15 -5.40 -5.91
N TYR A 320 13.43 -6.58 -5.35
CA TYR A 320 12.61 -7.79 -5.49
C TYR A 320 11.36 -7.71 -4.59
N TYR A 321 11.52 -7.19 -3.37
CA TYR A 321 10.50 -7.17 -2.33
C TYR A 321 9.13 -6.61 -2.78
N PRO A 322 9.03 -5.48 -3.50
CA PRO A 322 7.74 -4.86 -3.80
C PRO A 322 6.88 -5.68 -4.77
N LEU A 323 7.46 -6.35 -5.77
CA LEU A 323 6.69 -7.21 -6.67
C LEU A 323 6.15 -8.41 -5.92
N MET A 324 7.01 -9.07 -5.14
CA MET A 324 6.67 -10.21 -4.31
C MET A 324 5.48 -9.90 -3.38
N ILE A 325 5.54 -8.78 -2.65
CA ILE A 325 4.45 -8.35 -1.77
C ILE A 325 3.18 -8.02 -2.56
N ARG A 326 3.28 -7.43 -3.76
CA ARG A 326 2.09 -7.17 -4.58
C ARG A 326 1.46 -8.43 -5.16
N LEU A 327 2.25 -9.43 -5.54
CA LEU A 327 1.72 -10.73 -5.98
C LEU A 327 0.88 -11.35 -4.86
N ALA A 328 1.43 -11.43 -3.64
CA ALA A 328 0.69 -11.94 -2.49
C ALA A 328 -0.59 -11.12 -2.18
N ASN A 329 -0.54 -9.78 -2.27
CA ASN A 329 -1.71 -8.93 -2.07
C ASN A 329 -2.76 -9.02 -3.19
N THR A 330 -2.45 -9.63 -4.34
CA THR A 330 -3.36 -9.81 -5.48
C THR A 330 -3.82 -11.26 -5.63
N ASP A 331 -3.81 -12.00 -4.51
CA ASP A 331 -4.21 -13.42 -4.43
C ASP A 331 -3.32 -14.39 -5.24
N LEU A 332 -2.16 -13.93 -5.75
CA LEU A 332 -1.16 -14.72 -6.47
C LEU A 332 -0.07 -15.23 -5.53
N ILE A 333 -0.49 -15.89 -4.45
CA ILE A 333 0.41 -16.32 -3.38
C ILE A 333 1.37 -17.43 -3.84
N THR A 334 0.94 -18.30 -4.74
CA THR A 334 1.77 -19.38 -5.30
C THR A 334 2.94 -18.81 -6.10
N GLU A 335 2.67 -17.79 -6.92
CA GLU A 335 3.67 -17.06 -7.68
C GLU A 335 4.58 -16.23 -6.77
N ALA A 336 4.02 -15.61 -5.72
CA ALA A 336 4.80 -14.91 -4.71
C ALA A 336 5.78 -15.85 -3.98
N VAL A 337 5.35 -17.05 -3.59
CA VAL A 337 6.19 -18.08 -2.98
C VAL A 337 7.27 -18.57 -3.94
N ARG A 338 6.94 -18.77 -5.23
CA ARG A 338 7.93 -19.12 -6.25
C ARG A 338 8.98 -18.01 -6.40
N PHE A 339 8.54 -16.76 -6.50
CA PHE A 339 9.42 -15.61 -6.59
C PHE A 339 10.31 -15.49 -5.35
N PHE A 340 9.74 -15.72 -4.16
CA PHE A 340 10.46 -15.71 -2.89
C PHE A 340 11.54 -16.81 -2.80
N ARG A 341 11.23 -18.03 -3.26
CA ARG A 341 12.19 -19.16 -3.24
C ARG A 341 13.41 -18.94 -4.14
N GLU A 342 13.25 -18.10 -5.18
CA GLU A 342 14.30 -17.73 -6.13
C GLU A 342 15.07 -16.47 -5.73
N LEU A 343 14.78 -15.85 -4.58
CA LEU A 343 15.52 -14.68 -4.13
C LEU A 343 17.03 -14.95 -4.07
N PRO A 344 17.86 -13.94 -4.38
CA PRO A 344 19.31 -14.04 -4.24
C PRO A 344 19.69 -14.53 -2.85
N LYS A 345 20.54 -15.56 -2.77
CA LYS A 345 21.02 -16.14 -1.51
C LYS A 345 22.41 -15.59 -1.15
N PRO A 346 22.76 -15.52 0.15
CA PRO A 346 24.07 -15.05 0.58
C PRO A 346 25.16 -16.00 0.09
N GLN A 347 26.31 -15.45 -0.33
CA GLN A 347 27.49 -16.28 -0.61
C GLN A 347 28.16 -16.61 0.72
N ILE A 348 27.98 -17.84 1.18
CA ILE A 348 28.50 -18.30 2.47
C ILE A 348 30.03 -18.45 2.35
N GLN A 349 30.80 -17.53 2.94
CA GLN A 349 32.19 -17.80 3.25
C GLN A 349 32.26 -18.71 4.48
N LYS A 350 33.26 -19.60 4.55
CA LYS A 350 33.45 -20.48 5.70
C LYS A 350 33.46 -19.65 6.99
N ILE A 351 32.55 -19.94 7.91
CA ILE A 351 32.61 -19.41 9.27
C ILE A 351 33.95 -19.91 9.85
N GLU A 352 34.91 -19.01 10.04
CA GLU A 352 36.08 -19.34 10.85
C GLU A 352 35.56 -19.70 12.24
N PRO A 353 35.88 -20.88 12.79
CA PRO A 353 35.52 -21.19 14.16
C PRO A 353 36.10 -20.08 15.03
N VAL A 354 35.24 -19.40 15.80
CA VAL A 354 35.72 -18.59 16.92
C VAL A 354 36.49 -19.57 17.79
N THR A 355 37.81 -19.41 17.85
CA THR A 355 38.70 -20.28 18.61
C THR A 355 38.18 -20.35 20.04
N GLU A 356 37.72 -21.53 20.45
CA GLU A 356 37.37 -21.83 21.83
C GLU A 356 38.62 -21.58 22.67
N ASN A 357 38.56 -20.59 23.56
CA ASN A 357 39.48 -20.56 24.67
C ASN A 357 39.19 -21.83 25.51
N ASN A 358 40.20 -22.67 25.66
CA ASN A 358 40.21 -23.96 26.37
C ASN A 358 39.84 -23.92 27.87
N ASN A 359 39.21 -22.85 28.36
CA ASN A 359 38.72 -22.70 29.72
C ASN A 359 37.23 -22.29 29.73
N SER A 360 36.36 -23.03 29.04
CA SER A 360 34.91 -22.80 29.15
C SER A 360 34.42 -23.30 30.51
N SER A 361 33.77 -22.44 31.29
CA SER A 361 33.15 -22.84 32.56
C SER A 361 32.10 -23.94 32.33
N LYS A 362 31.69 -24.64 33.40
CA LYS A 362 30.53 -25.57 33.35
C LYS A 362 29.25 -24.89 32.82
N TYR A 363 29.07 -23.61 33.12
CA TYR A 363 27.93 -22.81 32.66
C TYR A 363 27.98 -22.56 31.15
N ASP A 364 29.17 -22.27 30.61
CA ASP A 364 29.36 -22.08 29.17
C ASP A 364 29.15 -23.39 28.40
N ALA A 365 29.54 -24.54 28.98
CA ALA A 365 29.29 -25.84 28.37
C ALA A 365 27.79 -26.12 28.21
N ILE A 366 27.00 -25.90 29.29
CA ILE A 366 25.52 -26.06 29.24
C ILE A 366 24.90 -25.07 28.25
N TRP A 367 25.31 -23.79 28.31
CA TRP A 367 24.80 -22.76 27.40
C TRP A 367 25.10 -23.07 25.93
N ASN A 368 26.32 -23.49 25.62
CA ASN A 368 26.73 -23.83 24.25
C ASN A 368 26.00 -25.07 23.75
N TRP A 369 25.75 -26.06 24.62
CA TRP A 369 24.99 -27.25 24.27
C TRP A 369 23.56 -26.93 23.80
N PHE A 370 22.85 -26.03 24.47
CA PHE A 370 21.53 -25.58 24.00
C PHE A 370 21.58 -24.74 22.73
N ASN A 371 22.75 -24.27 22.31
CA ASN A 371 22.94 -23.36 21.19
C ASN A 371 23.79 -23.96 20.06
N GLN A 372 23.80 -25.29 19.94
CA GLN A 372 24.37 -26.01 18.81
C GLN A 372 23.30 -26.40 17.77
N THR A 373 23.71 -26.62 16.52
CA THR A 373 22.81 -26.96 15.41
C THR A 373 22.61 -28.45 15.18
N GLN A 374 23.50 -29.32 15.69
CA GLN A 374 23.38 -30.77 15.62
C GLN A 374 22.91 -31.33 16.96
N SER A 375 21.93 -32.24 16.96
CA SER A 375 21.56 -32.99 18.15
C SER A 375 22.61 -34.06 18.43
N SER A 376 23.59 -33.77 19.29
CA SER A 376 24.40 -34.81 19.93
C SER A 376 23.66 -35.36 21.15
N GLU A 377 23.81 -36.65 21.46
CA GLU A 377 23.45 -37.19 22.77
C GLU A 377 24.16 -36.35 23.84
N PHE A 378 23.41 -35.88 24.83
CA PHE A 378 23.93 -35.09 25.93
C PHE A 378 24.85 -35.96 26.78
N ASN A 379 26.14 -35.96 26.47
CA ASN A 379 27.15 -36.69 27.22
C ASN A 379 28.12 -35.69 27.83
N LEU A 380 27.69 -35.03 28.91
CA LEU A 380 28.62 -34.40 29.82
C LEU A 380 29.29 -35.52 30.61
N GLU A 381 30.61 -35.68 30.48
CA GLU A 381 31.43 -36.45 31.45
C GLU A 381 31.39 -35.84 32.87
N ILE A 382 30.60 -34.77 33.04
CA ILE A 382 30.34 -34.09 34.30
C ILE A 382 29.11 -34.73 34.94
N ASP A 383 29.32 -35.36 36.08
CA ASP A 383 28.28 -35.89 36.96
C ASP A 383 27.41 -34.71 37.46
N LEU A 384 26.35 -34.37 36.72
CA LEU A 384 25.48 -33.21 36.96
C LEU A 384 24.83 -33.28 38.35
N ASP A 385 24.64 -34.48 38.88
CA ASP A 385 24.11 -34.75 40.23
C ASP A 385 25.07 -34.27 41.35
N LYS A 386 26.34 -33.96 41.03
CA LYS A 386 27.35 -33.46 41.98
C LYS A 386 27.64 -31.97 41.89
N LEU A 387 26.98 -31.25 40.98
CA LEU A 387 27.20 -29.83 40.80
C LEU A 387 26.22 -29.01 41.64
N GLU A 388 26.72 -28.30 42.65
CA GLU A 388 25.96 -27.21 43.25
C GLU A 388 25.90 -26.02 42.26
N PHE A 389 24.67 -25.56 42.00
CA PHE A 389 24.36 -24.45 41.12
C PHE A 389 23.80 -23.29 41.95
N GLU A 390 24.64 -22.32 42.30
CA GLU A 390 24.17 -21.09 42.92
C GLU A 390 23.71 -20.10 41.84
N ALA A 391 22.43 -19.70 41.88
CA ALA A 391 21.85 -18.81 40.87
C ALA A 391 22.59 -17.47 40.77
N GLU A 392 23.12 -16.95 41.89
CA GLU A 392 23.92 -15.73 41.92
C GLU A 392 25.27 -15.91 41.20
N GLU A 393 25.93 -17.06 41.34
CA GLU A 393 27.19 -17.37 40.66
C GLU A 393 27.00 -17.44 39.14
N ILE A 394 25.95 -18.14 38.69
CA ILE A 394 25.59 -18.23 37.25
C ILE A 394 25.27 -16.83 36.70
N GLN A 395 24.54 -16.03 37.46
CA GLN A 395 24.19 -14.67 37.06
C GLN A 395 25.44 -13.79 36.91
N GLN A 396 26.33 -13.81 37.90
CA GLN A 396 27.60 -13.08 37.85
C GLN A 396 28.48 -13.54 36.67
N HIS A 397 28.56 -14.86 36.43
CA HIS A 397 29.30 -15.43 35.30
C HIS A 397 28.89 -14.81 33.97
N PHE A 398 27.60 -14.83 33.64
CA PHE A 398 27.12 -14.27 32.37
C PHE A 398 27.15 -12.73 32.35
N GLN A 399 26.93 -12.05 33.47
CA GLN A 399 27.03 -10.60 33.55
C GLN A 399 28.44 -10.07 33.26
N ASN A 400 29.47 -10.86 33.58
CA ASN A 400 30.86 -10.51 33.30
C ASN A 400 31.27 -10.77 31.84
N GLN A 401 30.42 -11.39 31.01
CA GLN A 401 30.71 -11.62 29.61
C GLN A 401 30.39 -10.39 28.76
N ALA A 402 31.28 -10.08 27.81
CA ALA A 402 31.03 -9.07 26.81
C ALA A 402 30.12 -9.61 25.69
N LEU A 403 29.12 -8.80 25.30
CA LEU A 403 28.28 -9.01 24.12
C LEU A 403 28.54 -7.89 23.11
N ASN A 404 28.65 -8.26 21.84
CA ASN A 404 28.78 -7.32 20.73
C ASN A 404 27.40 -6.82 20.32
N PHE A 405 27.15 -5.52 20.46
CA PHE A 405 25.89 -4.88 20.07
C PHE A 405 26.05 -4.10 18.77
N LEU A 406 25.27 -4.47 17.75
CA LEU A 406 25.18 -3.75 16.49
C LEU A 406 23.79 -3.14 16.35
N ILE A 407 23.70 -1.87 15.96
CA ILE A 407 22.41 -1.21 15.74
C ILE A 407 22.18 -1.10 14.24
N LEU A 408 21.14 -1.77 13.74
CA LEU A 408 20.91 -2.03 12.31
C LEU A 408 20.96 -0.78 11.40
N HIS A 409 20.53 0.38 11.92
CA HIS A 409 20.50 1.63 11.17
C HIS A 409 21.74 2.52 11.40
N LEU A 410 22.66 2.12 12.28
CA LEU A 410 23.91 2.82 12.61
C LEU A 410 25.17 1.98 12.32
N LEU A 411 25.05 0.91 11.53
CA LEU A 411 26.18 0.02 11.22
C LEU A 411 27.33 0.77 10.54
N THR A 412 28.52 0.67 11.10
CA THR A 412 29.74 1.20 10.48
C THR A 412 30.23 0.29 9.35
N PRO A 413 31.19 0.74 8.51
CA PRO A 413 31.83 -0.13 7.53
C PRO A 413 32.45 -1.38 8.15
N GLU A 414 33.06 -1.26 9.33
CA GLU A 414 33.68 -2.36 10.08
C GLU A 414 32.62 -3.38 10.53
N ASP A 415 31.46 -2.92 11.00
CA ASP A 415 30.34 -3.79 11.38
C ASP A 415 29.85 -4.63 10.19
N LYS A 416 29.79 -4.04 9.00
CA LYS A 416 29.37 -4.75 7.79
C LYS A 416 30.36 -5.83 7.39
N VAL A 417 31.66 -5.52 7.43
CA VAL A 417 32.74 -6.50 7.19
C VAL A 417 32.68 -7.63 8.22
N LEU A 418 32.37 -7.32 9.48
CA LEU A 418 32.21 -8.33 10.53
C LEU A 418 31.02 -9.25 10.26
N LEU A 419 29.86 -8.70 9.89
CA LEU A 419 28.67 -9.48 9.53
C LEU A 419 28.93 -10.37 8.31
N GLU A 420 29.60 -9.84 7.27
CA GLU A 420 30.02 -10.60 6.09
C GLU A 420 30.99 -11.73 6.46
N LYS A 421 31.98 -11.46 7.32
CA LYS A 421 32.91 -12.48 7.84
C LYS A 421 32.17 -13.61 8.53
N TRP A 422 31.14 -13.29 9.30
CA TRP A 422 30.31 -14.30 9.96
C TRP A 422 29.24 -14.90 9.06
N GLY A 423 29.11 -14.46 7.81
CA GLY A 423 28.11 -14.97 6.86
C GLY A 423 26.66 -14.55 7.17
N ILE A 424 26.46 -13.46 7.92
CA ILE A 424 25.14 -12.91 8.25
C ILE A 424 24.74 -11.88 7.18
N SER A 425 23.67 -12.15 6.43
CA SER A 425 23.16 -11.18 5.45
C SER A 425 22.43 -10.04 6.14
N LEU A 426 22.86 -8.81 5.83
CA LEU A 426 22.22 -7.60 6.28
C LEU A 426 20.82 -7.42 5.68
N GLU A 427 20.63 -7.79 4.42
CA GLU A 427 19.39 -7.66 3.67
C GLU A 427 18.32 -8.60 4.22
N TYR A 428 18.67 -9.85 4.53
CA TYR A 428 17.75 -10.74 5.22
C TYR A 428 17.50 -10.34 6.66
N THR A 429 18.50 -9.81 7.37
CA THR A 429 18.29 -9.23 8.70
C THR A 429 17.26 -8.10 8.68
N ARG A 430 17.30 -7.23 7.65
CA ARG A 430 16.28 -6.20 7.41
C ARG A 430 14.92 -6.80 7.06
N LEU A 431 14.87 -7.87 6.27
CA LEU A 431 13.63 -8.54 5.89
C LEU A 431 12.94 -9.24 7.08
N ILE A 432 13.71 -9.82 8.01
CA ILE A 432 13.17 -10.42 9.25
C ILE A 432 12.49 -9.35 10.13
N LYS A 433 13.04 -8.13 10.17
CA LYS A 433 12.45 -6.98 10.88
C LYS A 433 11.09 -6.56 10.30
N GLN A 434 10.82 -6.80 9.01
CA GLN A 434 9.60 -6.30 8.36
C GLN A 434 8.35 -6.94 8.95
N GLU A 435 7.35 -6.10 9.24
CA GLU A 435 6.01 -6.51 9.61
C GLU A 435 5.08 -6.30 8.41
N ASN A 436 4.60 -7.41 7.83
CA ASN A 436 3.74 -7.36 6.65
C ASN A 436 2.88 -8.64 6.52
N ASN A 437 1.56 -8.47 6.43
CA ASN A 437 0.64 -9.61 6.29
C ASN A 437 0.95 -10.51 5.08
N SER A 438 1.28 -9.90 3.93
CA SER A 438 1.63 -10.66 2.73
C SER A 438 2.94 -11.44 2.89
N LEU A 439 3.92 -10.90 3.62
CA LEU A 439 5.17 -11.61 3.90
C LEU A 439 4.93 -12.83 4.79
N GLU A 440 4.13 -12.67 5.85
CA GLU A 440 3.71 -13.78 6.71
C GLU A 440 2.95 -14.87 5.91
N ASN A 441 2.04 -14.46 5.03
CA ASN A 441 1.34 -15.39 4.12
C ASN A 441 2.30 -16.14 3.18
N ILE A 442 3.38 -15.51 2.73
CA ILE A 442 4.42 -16.19 1.94
C ILE A 442 5.15 -17.21 2.81
N TYR A 443 5.57 -16.84 4.02
CA TYR A 443 6.29 -17.74 4.93
C TYR A 443 5.51 -19.00 5.28
N ILE A 444 4.21 -18.90 5.62
CA ILE A 444 3.39 -20.08 5.94
C ILE A 444 3.26 -21.03 4.73
N ASN A 445 3.19 -20.49 3.50
CA ASN A 445 3.06 -21.29 2.29
C ASN A 445 4.38 -21.86 1.79
N CYS A 446 5.53 -21.37 2.28
CA CYS A 446 6.80 -22.05 2.04
C CYS A 446 6.84 -23.47 2.62
N PHE A 447 6.00 -23.76 3.64
CA PHE A 447 5.79 -25.08 4.25
C PHE A 447 4.50 -25.78 3.78
N ASN A 448 3.86 -25.27 2.74
CA ASN A 448 2.70 -25.92 2.13
C ASN A 448 3.18 -26.70 0.90
N ASP A 449 3.04 -28.03 0.96
CA ASP A 449 3.44 -28.92 -0.14
C ASP A 449 2.48 -28.78 -1.34
N ASP A 450 1.20 -28.49 -1.07
CA ASP A 450 0.19 -28.25 -2.10
C ASP A 450 -0.12 -26.75 -2.27
N LEU A 451 0.63 -26.13 -3.18
CA LEU A 451 0.40 -24.73 -3.57
C LEU A 451 -0.80 -24.54 -4.52
N SER A 452 -1.54 -25.59 -4.88
CA SER A 452 -2.82 -25.44 -5.59
C SER A 452 -3.94 -24.95 -4.65
N SER A 453 -3.81 -25.22 -3.35
CA SER A 453 -4.68 -24.71 -2.29
C SER A 453 -3.86 -23.99 -1.20
N PRO A 454 -3.43 -22.74 -1.45
CA PRO A 454 -2.61 -22.00 -0.50
C PRO A 454 -3.32 -21.73 0.82
N ARG A 455 -2.56 -21.82 1.91
CA ARG A 455 -3.02 -21.37 3.23
C ARG A 455 -3.19 -19.86 3.21
N ARG A 456 -4.27 -19.37 3.80
CA ARG A 456 -4.53 -17.93 3.92
C ARG A 456 -4.74 -17.60 5.38
N ARG A 457 -4.09 -16.53 5.84
CA ARG A 457 -4.42 -15.94 7.14
C ARG A 457 -5.79 -15.31 7.11
N THR A 458 -6.45 -15.28 8.26
CA THR A 458 -7.68 -14.50 8.43
C THR A 458 -7.37 -13.04 8.15
N GLN A 459 -8.11 -12.38 7.26
CA GLN A 459 -7.90 -10.95 7.01
C GLN A 459 -8.47 -10.15 8.17
N LEU A 460 -7.60 -9.71 9.07
CA LEU A 460 -8.07 -8.99 10.24
C LEU A 460 -8.24 -7.47 9.94
N HIS A 461 -7.59 -6.91 8.91
CA HIS A 461 -7.43 -5.45 8.73
C HIS A 461 -8.21 -4.84 7.55
N PRO A 462 -9.00 -3.77 7.77
CA PRO A 462 -9.14 -2.72 6.76
C PRO A 462 -7.86 -1.87 6.76
N GLN A 463 -7.14 -1.79 5.64
CA GLN A 463 -5.95 -0.92 5.51
C GLN A 463 -6.33 0.53 5.87
N ARG A 464 -5.74 1.06 6.94
CA ARG A 464 -5.84 2.49 7.28
C ARG A 464 -4.44 3.07 7.29
N ASN A 465 -4.21 3.98 6.35
CA ASN A 465 -2.93 4.61 6.16
C ASN A 465 -2.88 5.85 7.06
N PHE A 466 -2.45 5.67 8.30
CA PHE A 466 -2.25 6.79 9.21
C PHE A 466 -0.90 7.46 8.90
N ASN A 467 -0.79 8.78 9.06
CA ASN A 467 0.49 9.48 8.97
C ASN A 467 0.87 9.92 10.39
N CYS A 468 1.25 9.00 11.27
CA CYS A 468 1.67 9.37 12.63
C CYS A 468 2.88 8.60 13.15
N TRP A 469 2.78 7.30 13.42
CA TRP A 469 3.85 6.51 14.04
C TRP A 469 4.02 5.19 13.28
N HIS A 470 5.26 4.72 13.15
CA HIS A 470 5.59 3.53 12.34
C HIS A 470 4.75 2.30 12.70
N VAL A 471 4.52 2.08 14.00
CA VAL A 471 3.82 0.90 14.54
C VAL A 471 2.31 0.90 14.30
N ILE A 472 1.74 2.05 13.92
CA ILE A 472 0.32 2.14 13.52
C ILE A 472 0.18 1.92 12.02
N ASN A 473 1.18 2.34 11.27
CA ASN A 473 1.21 2.21 9.82
C ASN A 473 1.51 0.78 9.38
N ASN A 474 2.33 0.09 10.19
CA ASN A 474 2.66 -1.31 10.02
C ASN A 474 2.19 -2.05 11.28
N PRO A 475 0.99 -2.66 11.28
CA PRO A 475 0.56 -3.51 12.38
C PRO A 475 1.55 -4.66 12.56
N ILE A 476 1.64 -5.18 13.78
CA ILE A 476 2.51 -6.32 14.09
C ILE A 476 1.73 -7.60 13.75
N GLU A 477 2.28 -8.37 12.81
CA GLU A 477 1.51 -9.37 12.06
C GLU A 477 1.78 -10.80 12.56
N PHE A 478 3.02 -11.11 12.90
CA PHE A 478 3.43 -12.45 13.31
C PHE A 478 2.66 -13.04 14.53
N PRO A 479 2.15 -12.27 15.52
CA PRO A 479 1.38 -12.85 16.63
C PRO A 479 0.10 -13.52 16.17
N GLN A 480 -0.55 -13.01 15.14
CA GLN A 480 -1.69 -13.71 14.53
C GLN A 480 -1.23 -14.96 13.80
N THR A 481 -0.11 -14.92 13.06
CA THR A 481 0.46 -16.12 12.43
C THR A 481 0.71 -17.22 13.46
N ILE A 482 1.26 -16.85 14.63
CA ILE A 482 1.43 -17.75 15.78
C ILE A 482 0.08 -18.29 16.25
N ALA A 483 -0.93 -17.44 16.43
CA ALA A 483 -2.26 -17.85 16.88
C ALA A 483 -2.96 -18.83 15.91
N GLU A 484 -2.73 -18.67 14.60
CA GLU A 484 -3.36 -19.49 13.58
C GLU A 484 -2.62 -20.79 13.27
N PHE A 485 -1.29 -20.78 13.30
CA PHE A 485 -0.45 -21.87 12.81
C PHE A 485 0.47 -22.48 13.86
N ASN A 486 0.48 -21.98 15.10
CA ASN A 486 1.28 -22.46 16.23
C ASN A 486 2.81 -22.37 16.01
N TYR A 487 3.25 -21.49 15.11
CA TYR A 487 4.66 -21.25 14.82
C TYR A 487 4.91 -19.77 14.54
N MET A 488 6.07 -19.28 14.98
CA MET A 488 6.68 -18.07 14.43
C MET A 488 7.52 -18.45 13.21
N TYR A 489 7.45 -17.64 12.15
CA TYR A 489 8.23 -17.86 10.92
C TYR A 489 9.26 -16.75 10.76
N ALA A 490 10.44 -17.12 10.24
CA ALA A 490 11.50 -16.17 9.94
C ALA A 490 12.44 -16.73 8.88
N LEU A 491 13.21 -15.86 8.25
CA LEU A 491 14.33 -16.27 7.42
C LEU A 491 15.53 -16.64 8.30
N ASP A 492 16.27 -17.66 7.89
CA ASP A 492 17.65 -17.85 8.32
C ASP A 492 18.50 -16.72 7.71
N PRO A 493 19.08 -15.82 8.51
CA PRO A 493 19.85 -14.69 8.03
C PRO A 493 21.14 -15.10 7.30
N MET A 494 21.60 -16.35 7.44
CA MET A 494 22.81 -16.85 6.77
C MET A 494 22.52 -17.59 5.47
N THR A 495 21.33 -18.17 5.32
CA THR A 495 21.01 -19.06 4.17
C THR A 495 19.82 -18.61 3.34
N GLY A 496 18.95 -17.76 3.87
CA GLY A 496 17.68 -17.38 3.24
C GLY A 496 16.62 -18.47 3.27
N LYS A 497 16.84 -19.57 3.98
CA LYS A 497 15.83 -20.60 4.17
C LYS A 497 14.75 -20.08 5.13
N VAL A 498 13.47 -20.27 4.80
CA VAL A 498 12.40 -20.02 5.77
C VAL A 498 12.46 -21.10 6.84
N LEU A 499 12.53 -20.65 8.08
CA LEU A 499 12.45 -21.46 9.28
C LEU A 499 11.13 -21.19 9.98
N ARG A 500 10.71 -22.15 10.81
CA ARG A 500 9.59 -21.99 11.73
C ARG A 500 10.03 -22.47 13.11
N SER A 501 9.54 -21.80 14.16
CA SER A 501 9.83 -22.16 15.54
C SER A 501 8.57 -22.11 16.39
N ASN A 502 8.44 -23.07 17.29
CA ASN A 502 7.49 -23.10 18.39
C ASN A 502 8.23 -23.12 19.75
N GLN A 503 9.48 -22.67 19.76
CA GLN A 503 10.34 -22.60 20.94
C GLN A 503 10.43 -21.14 21.38
N SER A 504 9.74 -20.80 22.47
CA SER A 504 9.78 -19.49 23.10
C SER A 504 10.31 -19.55 24.53
N PHE A 505 10.99 -18.49 24.96
CA PHE A 505 11.45 -18.27 26.32
C PHE A 505 11.01 -16.87 26.79
N PHE A 506 10.17 -16.82 27.81
CA PHE A 506 9.72 -15.56 28.41
C PHE A 506 10.56 -15.23 29.64
N ILE A 507 11.15 -14.03 29.69
CA ILE A 507 12.10 -13.65 30.76
C ILE A 507 11.67 -12.42 31.59
N GLY A 508 10.38 -12.04 31.55
CA GLY A 508 9.87 -10.83 32.25
C GLY A 508 9.76 -9.60 31.35
N ASP A 509 9.17 -8.51 31.87
CA ASP A 509 9.02 -7.21 31.17
C ASP A 509 8.48 -7.28 29.73
N CYS A 510 7.55 -8.22 29.46
CA CYS A 510 7.00 -8.49 28.12
C CYS A 510 8.03 -8.94 27.07
N LEU A 511 9.20 -9.44 27.48
CA LEU A 511 10.25 -9.88 26.57
C LEU A 511 10.21 -11.39 26.34
N ILE A 512 10.07 -11.79 25.08
CA ILE A 512 10.00 -13.18 24.62
C ILE A 512 11.13 -13.42 23.61
N PHE A 513 11.91 -14.47 23.82
CA PHE A 513 12.93 -14.94 22.90
C PHE A 513 12.44 -16.17 22.15
N TYR A 514 12.37 -16.08 20.82
CA TYR A 514 12.01 -17.19 19.95
C TYR A 514 13.27 -17.83 19.40
N ARG A 515 13.54 -19.09 19.77
CA ARG A 515 14.74 -19.83 19.36
C ARG A 515 14.55 -20.45 17.98
N PHE A 516 15.45 -20.19 17.05
CA PHE A 516 15.47 -20.77 15.71
C PHE A 516 16.72 -21.61 15.51
N VAL A 517 16.55 -22.80 14.92
CA VAL A 517 17.65 -23.68 14.51
C VAL A 517 17.84 -23.54 13.00
N GLY A 518 18.76 -22.68 12.59
CA GLY A 518 19.14 -22.48 11.19
C GLY A 518 20.51 -23.07 10.89
N LYS A 519 21.28 -22.39 10.02
CA LYS A 519 22.72 -22.65 9.85
C LYS A 519 23.51 -22.44 11.15
N GLU A 520 23.03 -21.52 11.98
CA GLU A 520 23.44 -21.28 13.36
C GLU A 520 22.17 -21.14 14.22
N VAL A 521 22.27 -21.43 15.52
CA VAL A 521 21.17 -21.13 16.44
C VAL A 521 21.11 -19.62 16.66
N PHE A 522 19.92 -19.04 16.49
CA PHE A 522 19.69 -17.62 16.77
C PHE A 522 18.34 -17.42 17.44
N TYR A 523 18.19 -16.29 18.12
CA TYR A 523 16.96 -15.90 18.78
C TYR A 523 16.42 -14.63 18.16
N ILE A 524 15.12 -14.57 17.97
CA ILE A 524 14.40 -13.31 17.72
C ILE A 524 13.85 -12.85 19.06
N ALA A 525 14.34 -11.73 19.57
CA ALA A 525 13.76 -11.12 20.75
C ALA A 525 12.57 -10.25 20.33
N VAL A 526 11.45 -10.40 21.01
CA VAL A 526 10.22 -9.65 20.83
C VAL A 526 9.85 -9.01 22.16
N GLY A 527 9.60 -7.71 22.16
CA GLY A 527 9.31 -6.95 23.38
C GLY A 527 8.77 -5.57 23.07
N SER A 528 9.10 -4.58 23.90
CA SER A 528 8.53 -3.22 23.84
C SER A 528 7.05 -3.17 24.23
N PHE A 529 6.54 -1.96 24.50
CA PHE A 529 5.11 -1.75 24.76
C PHE A 529 4.27 -2.18 23.55
N THR A 530 4.80 -2.13 22.34
CA THR A 530 4.14 -2.54 21.10
C THR A 530 4.13 -4.03 20.83
N GLY A 531 5.07 -4.80 21.38
CA GLY A 531 5.21 -6.23 21.06
C GLY A 531 5.95 -6.50 19.74
N GLU A 532 6.79 -5.57 19.28
CA GLU A 532 7.55 -5.70 18.04
C GLU A 532 8.80 -6.57 18.21
N LYS A 533 9.36 -7.06 17.10
CA LYS A 533 10.70 -7.66 17.08
C LYS A 533 11.71 -6.56 17.43
N VAL A 534 12.60 -6.81 18.41
CA VAL A 534 13.56 -5.82 18.90
C VAL A 534 15.01 -6.13 18.53
N SER A 535 15.37 -7.42 18.39
CA SER A 535 16.72 -7.82 18.00
C SER A 535 16.82 -9.25 17.46
N LEU A 536 17.93 -9.53 16.79
CA LEU A 536 18.45 -10.87 16.53
C LEU A 536 19.64 -11.13 17.46
N TYR A 537 19.67 -12.30 18.10
CA TYR A 537 20.75 -12.71 18.99
C TYR A 537 21.37 -14.03 18.55
N PHE A 538 22.69 -14.05 18.37
CA PHE A 538 23.49 -15.23 18.03
C PHE A 538 24.41 -15.58 19.21
N PRO A 539 24.01 -16.54 20.06
CA PRO A 539 24.76 -16.93 21.25
C PRO A 539 26.22 -17.27 20.99
N LYS A 540 26.49 -18.12 20.00
CA LYS A 540 27.83 -18.61 19.68
C LYS A 540 28.78 -17.50 19.24
N LEU A 541 28.24 -16.48 18.57
CA LEU A 541 28.98 -15.30 18.12
C LEU A 541 29.02 -14.19 19.17
N LYS A 542 28.31 -14.37 20.31
CA LYS A 542 28.07 -13.34 21.33
C LYS A 542 27.60 -12.03 20.71
N LEU A 543 26.76 -12.11 19.68
CA LEU A 543 26.35 -10.99 18.84
C LEU A 543 24.86 -10.70 19.00
N VAL A 544 24.53 -9.45 19.28
CA VAL A 544 23.16 -8.91 19.26
C VAL A 544 23.06 -7.85 18.17
N ILE A 545 22.14 -8.05 17.22
CA ILE A 545 21.78 -7.07 16.21
C ILE A 545 20.45 -6.42 16.63
N CYS A 546 20.54 -5.25 17.24
CA CYS A 546 19.39 -4.45 17.66
C CYS A 546 18.79 -3.68 16.49
N TYR A 547 17.47 -3.67 16.40
CA TYR A 547 16.78 -2.91 15.37
C TYR A 547 16.68 -1.42 15.66
N ASN A 548 16.69 -1.03 16.94
CA ASN A 548 16.67 0.34 17.46
C ASN A 548 17.62 0.46 18.67
N GLU A 549 18.14 1.68 18.93
CA GLU A 549 19.09 1.96 20.03
C GLU A 549 18.55 1.58 21.42
N GLY A 550 17.28 1.86 21.69
CA GLY A 550 16.66 1.69 23.01
C GLY A 550 16.52 0.25 23.50
N HIS A 551 16.92 -0.74 22.70
CA HIS A 551 16.84 -2.17 23.04
C HIS A 551 18.21 -2.83 23.27
N ALA A 552 19.31 -2.07 23.21
CA ALA A 552 20.66 -2.55 23.49
C ALA A 552 20.91 -2.65 25.01
N ASN A 553 20.22 -3.58 25.69
CA ASN A 553 20.43 -3.87 27.10
C ASN A 553 21.02 -5.28 27.30
N PRO A 554 22.30 -5.41 27.69
CA PRO A 554 22.95 -6.72 27.90
C PRO A 554 22.27 -7.56 28.97
N LYS A 555 21.64 -6.94 29.98
CA LYS A 555 20.97 -7.64 31.10
C LYS A 555 19.97 -8.67 30.60
N ASN A 556 19.21 -8.36 29.54
CA ASN A 556 18.17 -9.25 29.03
C ASN A 556 18.75 -10.55 28.44
N TYR A 557 19.85 -10.45 27.70
CA TYR A 557 20.50 -11.61 27.07
C TYR A 557 21.28 -12.43 28.10
N HIS A 558 21.89 -11.76 29.09
CA HIS A 558 22.50 -12.43 30.24
C HIS A 558 21.45 -13.17 31.06
N ASN A 559 20.29 -12.56 31.35
CA ASN A 559 19.18 -13.21 32.04
C ASN A 559 18.69 -14.45 31.28
N LEU A 560 18.57 -14.39 29.94
CA LEU A 560 18.22 -15.56 29.14
C LEU A 560 19.24 -16.71 29.34
N ALA A 561 20.54 -16.41 29.26
CA ALA A 561 21.59 -17.40 29.46
C ALA A 561 21.59 -17.95 30.90
N THR A 562 21.49 -17.08 31.89
CA THR A 562 21.35 -17.45 33.31
C THR A 562 20.17 -18.39 33.49
N TYR A 563 18.97 -18.05 33.02
CA TYR A 563 17.78 -18.88 33.25
C TYR A 563 17.84 -20.21 32.49
N ILE A 564 18.38 -20.24 31.28
CA ILE A 564 18.58 -21.48 30.54
C ILE A 564 19.54 -22.43 31.28
N VAL A 565 20.63 -21.89 31.85
CA VAL A 565 21.59 -22.70 32.61
C VAL A 565 21.05 -23.09 33.99
N THR A 566 20.38 -22.18 34.70
CA THR A 566 19.78 -22.46 36.01
C THR A 566 18.69 -23.53 35.91
N TYR A 567 17.88 -23.55 34.86
CA TYR A 567 16.78 -24.49 34.67
C TYR A 567 17.05 -25.48 33.52
N PHE A 568 18.30 -25.91 33.35
CA PHE A 568 18.71 -26.71 32.19
C PHE A 568 17.91 -28.01 32.04
N GLU A 569 17.51 -28.67 33.12
CA GLU A 569 16.67 -29.88 33.06
C GLU A 569 15.29 -29.60 32.47
N ASP A 570 14.61 -28.57 32.98
CA ASP A 570 13.30 -28.12 32.47
C ASP A 570 13.41 -27.64 31.01
N VAL A 571 14.51 -26.98 30.63
CA VAL A 571 14.77 -26.55 29.25
C VAL A 571 15.02 -27.75 28.34
N ASN A 572 15.80 -28.74 28.79
CA ASN A 572 16.07 -29.97 28.07
C ASN A 572 14.78 -30.74 27.81
N GLU A 573 13.95 -30.92 28.85
CA GLU A 573 12.63 -31.51 28.72
C GLU A 573 11.78 -30.71 27.73
N TYR A 574 11.67 -29.39 27.90
CA TYR A 574 10.89 -28.53 27.02
C TYR A 574 11.34 -28.58 25.56
N LEU A 575 12.64 -28.62 25.26
CA LEU A 575 13.14 -28.65 23.89
C LEU A 575 12.97 -30.02 23.22
N ASN A 576 13.10 -31.11 23.98
CA ASN A 576 12.96 -32.48 23.49
C ASN A 576 11.52 -33.04 23.62
N ASN A 577 10.61 -32.30 24.25
CA ASN A 577 9.21 -32.68 24.37
C ASN A 577 8.55 -32.79 22.99
N SER A 578 8.05 -33.99 22.68
CA SER A 578 7.42 -34.33 21.40
C SER A 578 5.92 -33.95 21.31
N ASP A 579 5.29 -33.60 22.44
CA ASP A 579 3.91 -33.14 22.47
C ASP A 579 3.76 -31.77 21.80
N ARG A 580 2.53 -31.49 21.34
CA ARG A 580 2.16 -30.16 20.85
C ARG A 580 2.37 -29.13 21.96
N ARG A 581 3.20 -28.12 21.68
CA ARG A 581 3.37 -26.92 22.52
C ARG A 581 2.02 -26.24 22.78
N LYS A 582 1.80 -25.85 24.04
CA LYS A 582 0.60 -25.14 24.49
C LYS A 582 0.72 -23.68 24.13
N LEU A 583 -0.14 -23.21 23.24
CA LEU A 583 -0.14 -21.84 22.77
C LEU A 583 -0.64 -20.91 23.89
N THR A 584 0.24 -20.05 24.40
CA THR A 584 -0.03 -19.26 25.61
C THR A 584 0.08 -17.76 25.32
N SER A 585 -1.04 -17.04 25.38
CA SER A 585 -1.07 -15.59 25.17
C SER A 585 -0.80 -14.83 26.45
N LEU A 586 0.06 -13.80 26.40
CA LEU A 586 0.44 -12.98 27.56
C LEU A 586 -0.34 -11.65 27.59
N ILE A 587 -0.99 -11.35 28.72
CA ILE A 587 -1.79 -10.12 28.95
C ILE A 587 -1.41 -9.51 30.28
N GLY A 588 -1.36 -8.18 30.40
CA GLY A 588 -1.22 -7.53 31.73
C GLY A 588 0.20 -7.58 32.30
N PHE A 589 1.21 -7.62 31.43
CA PHE A 589 2.62 -7.52 31.81
C PHE A 589 3.19 -6.11 31.57
N VAL A 590 2.44 -5.21 30.90
CA VAL A 590 2.82 -3.80 30.72
C VAL A 590 2.16 -2.95 31.81
N ARG A 591 2.97 -2.27 32.63
CA ARG A 591 2.52 -1.41 33.75
C ARG A 591 1.78 -0.12 33.36
N ASN A 592 1.54 0.11 32.08
CA ASN A 592 0.90 1.34 31.60
C ASN A 592 -0.56 1.05 31.26
N LEU A 593 -1.46 1.72 31.99
CA LEU A 593 -2.90 1.64 31.81
C LEU A 593 -3.34 1.79 30.35
N GLY A 594 -2.74 2.74 29.62
CA GLY A 594 -3.07 2.99 28.23
C GLY A 594 -2.71 1.82 27.34
N HIS A 595 -1.50 1.26 27.46
CA HIS A 595 -1.07 0.11 26.67
C HIS A 595 -1.87 -1.16 26.98
N TYR A 596 -2.34 -1.33 28.22
CA TYR A 596 -3.23 -2.45 28.57
C TYR A 596 -4.56 -2.41 27.81
N PHE A 597 -5.28 -1.28 27.84
CA PHE A 597 -6.56 -1.16 27.12
C PHE A 597 -6.38 -0.97 25.61
N TRP A 598 -5.36 -0.23 25.20
CA TRP A 598 -5.13 0.09 23.80
C TRP A 598 -4.60 -1.11 23.04
N GLN A 599 -3.68 -1.90 23.62
CA GLN A 599 -2.92 -2.93 22.90
C GLN A 599 -3.23 -4.35 23.37
N ASP A 600 -3.09 -4.66 24.67
CA ASP A 600 -3.25 -6.04 25.17
C ASP A 600 -4.70 -6.52 25.03
N LEU A 601 -5.64 -5.89 25.74
CA LEU A 601 -7.05 -6.30 25.71
C LEU A 601 -7.65 -6.12 24.30
N ASN A 602 -7.28 -5.06 23.61
CA ASN A 602 -7.74 -4.82 22.24
C ASN A 602 -7.21 -5.88 21.26
N GLY A 603 -5.98 -6.37 21.47
CA GLY A 603 -5.40 -7.49 20.73
C GLY A 603 -6.20 -8.78 20.92
N VAL A 604 -6.59 -9.10 22.14
CA VAL A 604 -7.45 -10.26 22.43
C VAL A 604 -8.86 -10.07 21.86
N TYR A 605 -9.44 -8.89 21.99
CA TYR A 605 -10.73 -8.55 21.37
C TYR A 605 -10.70 -8.76 19.85
N TYR A 606 -9.58 -8.40 19.22
CA TYR A 606 -9.39 -8.60 17.80
C TYR A 606 -9.30 -10.07 17.41
N LEU A 607 -8.65 -10.92 18.21
CA LEU A 607 -8.70 -12.37 18.03
C LEU A 607 -10.12 -12.93 18.22
N SER A 608 -10.90 -12.41 19.18
CA SER A 608 -12.31 -12.77 19.38
C SER A 608 -13.15 -12.50 18.13
N LYS A 609 -13.02 -11.29 17.55
CA LYS A 609 -13.75 -10.91 16.33
C LYS A 609 -13.41 -11.73 15.10
N ASN A 610 -12.31 -12.47 15.14
CA ASN A 610 -11.86 -13.29 14.02
C ASN A 610 -11.88 -14.79 14.37
N HIS A 611 -12.58 -15.18 15.44
CA HIS A 611 -12.79 -16.56 15.84
C HIS A 611 -11.48 -17.33 16.10
N LEU A 612 -10.47 -16.65 16.64
CA LEU A 612 -9.15 -17.25 16.91
C LEU A 612 -8.92 -17.63 18.38
N LEU A 613 -9.80 -17.22 19.31
CA LEU A 613 -9.63 -17.50 20.74
C LEU A 613 -9.62 -19.00 21.06
N GLU A 614 -10.37 -19.82 20.32
CA GLU A 614 -10.45 -21.26 20.55
C GLU A 614 -9.13 -21.99 20.30
N LYS A 615 -8.29 -21.44 19.40
CA LYS A 615 -6.99 -22.01 19.04
C LYS A 615 -5.93 -21.81 20.11
N ILE A 616 -6.14 -20.84 21.00
CA ILE A 616 -5.26 -20.52 22.12
C ILE A 616 -5.53 -21.50 23.26
N ASP A 617 -4.48 -22.13 23.77
CA ASP A 617 -4.58 -23.10 24.87
C ASP A 617 -4.72 -22.37 26.21
N TYR A 618 -3.91 -21.33 26.44
CA TYR A 618 -3.94 -20.53 27.67
C TYR A 618 -3.83 -19.03 27.42
N PHE A 619 -4.52 -18.25 28.26
CA PHE A 619 -4.37 -16.81 28.40
C PHE A 619 -3.78 -16.54 29.78
N THR A 620 -2.51 -16.17 29.82
CA THR A 620 -1.82 -15.85 31.06
C THR A 620 -1.99 -14.39 31.38
N VAL A 621 -2.60 -14.12 32.53
CA VAL A 621 -2.86 -12.77 33.05
C VAL A 621 -1.80 -12.44 34.08
N GLY A 622 -0.97 -11.46 33.76
CA GLY A 622 0.08 -10.94 34.62
C GLY A 622 -0.45 -9.98 35.70
N PRO A 623 0.46 -9.45 36.54
CA PRO A 623 0.09 -8.67 37.73
C PRO A 623 -0.54 -7.30 37.43
N CYS A 624 -0.40 -6.78 36.21
CA CYS A 624 -1.01 -5.51 35.80
C CYS A 624 -2.39 -5.72 35.16
N GLU A 625 -3.25 -6.51 35.79
CA GLU A 625 -4.66 -6.70 35.42
C GLU A 625 -5.50 -5.50 35.91
N TYR A 626 -5.78 -4.56 35.02
CA TYR A 626 -6.54 -3.35 35.37
C TYR A 626 -8.06 -3.54 35.35
N LEU A 627 -8.56 -4.49 34.57
CA LEU A 627 -9.96 -4.91 34.53
C LEU A 627 -9.97 -6.43 34.44
N GLU A 628 -10.87 -7.09 35.17
CA GLU A 628 -10.88 -8.56 35.21
C GLU A 628 -11.06 -9.15 33.82
N PHE A 629 -10.02 -9.85 33.35
CA PHE A 629 -9.92 -10.40 32.00
C PHE A 629 -11.09 -11.34 31.67
N ALA A 630 -11.46 -12.21 32.63
CA ALA A 630 -12.58 -13.15 32.49
C ALA A 630 -13.93 -12.43 32.30
N SER A 631 -14.12 -11.26 32.92
CA SER A 631 -15.33 -10.46 32.72
C SER A 631 -15.35 -9.77 31.36
N VAL A 632 -14.18 -9.42 30.80
CA VAL A 632 -14.08 -8.80 29.47
C VAL A 632 -14.34 -9.83 28.35
N PHE A 633 -13.90 -11.07 28.55
CA PHE A 633 -14.01 -12.18 27.58
C PHE A 633 -14.68 -13.41 28.21
N PRO A 634 -15.99 -13.34 28.52
CA PRO A 634 -16.72 -14.45 29.13
C PRO A 634 -16.79 -15.70 28.24
N GLU A 635 -16.54 -15.56 26.93
CA GLU A 635 -16.44 -16.68 26.00
C GLU A 635 -15.19 -17.55 26.21
N ILE A 636 -14.19 -17.07 26.93
CA ILE A 636 -12.97 -17.82 27.25
C ILE A 636 -13.24 -18.69 28.48
N PRO A 637 -13.13 -20.04 28.37
CA PRO A 637 -13.30 -20.91 29.52
C PRO A 637 -12.31 -20.62 30.66
N ALA A 638 -12.78 -20.66 31.91
CA ALA A 638 -11.95 -20.34 33.08
C ALA A 638 -10.68 -21.20 33.20
N ASN A 639 -10.73 -22.47 32.77
CA ASN A 639 -9.58 -23.36 32.77
C ASN A 639 -8.50 -22.99 31.74
N LYS A 640 -8.81 -22.10 30.78
CA LYS A 640 -7.82 -21.51 29.87
C LYS A 640 -7.18 -20.24 30.43
N ILE A 641 -7.65 -19.69 31.56
CA ILE A 641 -7.12 -18.45 32.13
C ILE A 641 -6.14 -18.80 33.25
N LEU A 642 -4.87 -18.42 33.08
CA LEU A 642 -3.81 -18.64 34.06
C LEU A 642 -3.44 -17.32 34.71
N LYS A 643 -3.86 -17.08 35.96
CA LYS A 643 -3.42 -15.89 36.69
C LYS A 643 -2.04 -16.13 37.30
N LEU A 644 -1.10 -15.22 37.04
CA LEU A 644 0.21 -15.21 37.67
C LEU A 644 0.28 -14.09 38.70
N GLU A 645 0.58 -14.47 39.95
CA GLU A 645 0.89 -13.53 41.01
C GLU A 645 2.28 -12.92 40.80
N GLU A 646 2.58 -11.82 41.50
CA GLU A 646 3.91 -11.21 41.48
C GLU A 646 4.96 -12.23 41.95
N THR A 647 5.79 -12.68 41.02
CA THR A 647 6.85 -13.67 41.26
C THR A 647 8.10 -13.26 40.48
N SER A 648 9.25 -13.83 40.81
CA SER A 648 10.51 -13.49 40.13
C SER A 648 10.47 -13.89 38.65
N GLU A 649 11.19 -13.15 37.81
CA GLU A 649 11.33 -13.44 36.38
C GLU A 649 11.80 -14.88 36.10
N ALA A 650 12.75 -15.37 36.91
CA ALA A 650 13.24 -16.75 36.87
C ALA A 650 12.13 -17.79 37.12
N LYS A 651 11.25 -17.55 38.10
CA LYS A 651 10.12 -18.45 38.39
C LYS A 651 9.06 -18.41 37.29
N MET A 652 8.81 -17.24 36.69
CA MET A 652 7.93 -17.14 35.51
C MET A 652 8.50 -17.92 34.33
N PHE A 653 9.80 -17.78 34.06
CA PHE A 653 10.50 -18.54 33.03
C PHE A 653 10.30 -20.06 33.23
N GLN A 654 10.58 -20.56 34.43
CA GLN A 654 10.39 -21.98 34.76
C GLN A 654 8.93 -22.44 34.63
N PHE A 655 7.97 -21.60 35.06
CA PHE A 655 6.54 -21.90 34.97
C PHE A 655 6.11 -22.20 33.53
N PHE A 656 6.54 -21.39 32.57
CA PHE A 656 6.16 -21.58 31.17
C PHE A 656 6.81 -22.82 30.54
N LEU A 657 8.04 -23.16 30.93
CA LEU A 657 8.71 -24.41 30.50
C LEU A 657 7.92 -25.64 30.96
N LYS A 658 7.59 -25.71 32.25
CA LYS A 658 6.82 -26.82 32.85
C LYS A 658 5.41 -26.94 32.28
N LYS A 659 4.83 -25.85 31.78
CA LYS A 659 3.55 -25.85 31.06
C LYS A 659 3.68 -26.19 29.58
N ASN A 660 4.88 -26.51 29.09
CA ASN A 660 5.18 -26.74 27.68
C ASN A 660 4.67 -25.59 26.78
N SER A 661 4.81 -24.34 27.25
CA SER A 661 4.15 -23.18 26.66
C SER A 661 4.95 -22.54 25.52
N PHE A 662 4.28 -22.33 24.38
CA PHE A 662 4.72 -21.41 23.34
C PHE A 662 4.08 -20.05 23.56
N CYS A 663 4.82 -19.17 24.23
CA CYS A 663 4.38 -17.85 24.66
C CYS A 663 4.40 -16.84 23.51
N PHE A 664 3.34 -16.03 23.41
CA PHE A 664 3.28 -14.89 22.51
C PHE A 664 2.41 -13.78 23.11
N ARG A 665 2.59 -12.54 22.65
CA ARG A 665 1.78 -11.40 23.04
C ARG A 665 1.09 -10.83 21.81
N VAL A 666 -0.24 -10.80 21.83
CA VAL A 666 -1.04 -10.18 20.78
C VAL A 666 -1.28 -8.72 21.12
N THR A 667 -1.04 -7.82 20.16
CA THR A 667 -1.32 -6.40 20.30
C THR A 667 -2.15 -5.91 19.12
N TYR A 668 -3.02 -4.93 19.36
CA TYR A 668 -3.73 -4.25 18.28
C TYR A 668 -3.78 -2.74 18.54
N ASN A 669 -3.49 -1.92 17.53
CA ASN A 669 -3.25 -0.48 17.73
C ASN A 669 -4.44 0.41 17.33
N PHE A 670 -5.59 -0.15 16.98
CA PHE A 670 -6.78 0.62 16.60
C PHE A 670 -7.99 0.28 17.48
N ILE A 671 -8.54 1.28 18.16
CA ILE A 671 -9.64 1.16 19.11
C ILE A 671 -10.96 1.39 18.35
N THR A 672 -11.86 0.40 18.37
CA THR A 672 -13.21 0.53 17.80
C THR A 672 -14.23 0.97 18.86
N ASN A 673 -15.32 1.59 18.43
CA ASN A 673 -16.38 2.00 19.37
C ASN A 673 -17.05 0.81 20.05
N ASN A 674 -17.21 -0.30 19.33
CA ASN A 674 -17.77 -1.54 19.88
C ASN A 674 -16.89 -2.13 20.98
N TYR A 675 -15.56 -2.00 20.84
CA TYR A 675 -14.63 -2.43 21.87
C TYR A 675 -14.76 -1.57 23.14
N THR A 676 -14.74 -0.24 23.00
CA THR A 676 -14.88 0.67 24.14
C THR A 676 -16.25 0.55 24.82
N GLU A 677 -17.31 0.31 24.05
CA GLU A 677 -18.64 0.02 24.60
C GLU A 677 -18.63 -1.25 25.45
N ASN A 678 -17.97 -2.31 24.98
CA ASN A 678 -17.84 -3.54 25.76
C ASN A 678 -17.09 -3.29 27.09
N ILE A 679 -15.98 -2.53 27.05
CA ILE A 679 -15.23 -2.17 28.27
C ILE A 679 -16.10 -1.39 29.26
N ARG A 680 -16.87 -0.42 28.78
CA ARG A 680 -17.78 0.38 29.63
C ARG A 680 -18.89 -0.46 30.23
N ARG A 681 -19.50 -1.35 29.45
CA ARG A 681 -20.51 -2.28 29.92
C ARG A 681 -19.96 -3.19 31.02
N VAL A 682 -18.79 -3.80 30.80
CA VAL A 682 -18.14 -4.67 31.79
C VAL A 682 -17.80 -3.91 33.07
N ALA A 683 -17.35 -2.66 32.94
CA ALA A 683 -17.09 -1.81 34.11
C ALA A 683 -18.39 -1.48 34.87
N LEU A 684 -19.48 -1.22 34.16
CA LEU A 684 -20.80 -0.98 34.73
C LEU A 684 -21.35 -2.20 35.46
N ASP A 685 -21.28 -3.39 34.83
CA ASP A 685 -21.75 -4.66 35.39
C ASP A 685 -21.04 -5.04 36.70
N LYS A 686 -19.82 -4.52 36.92
CA LYS A 686 -19.04 -4.71 38.15
C LYS A 686 -19.37 -3.70 39.25
N CYS A 687 -20.01 -2.59 38.93
CA CYS A 687 -20.36 -1.59 39.92
C CYS A 687 -21.53 -2.09 40.78
N SER A 688 -21.59 -1.65 42.04
CA SER A 688 -22.76 -1.91 42.88
C SER A 688 -23.98 -1.11 42.38
N PRO A 689 -25.21 -1.63 42.57
CA PRO A 689 -26.42 -0.87 42.26
C PRO A 689 -26.49 0.47 43.00
N GLU A 690 -26.00 0.51 44.25
CA GLU A 690 -25.91 1.73 45.05
C GLU A 690 -24.99 2.77 44.41
N PHE A 691 -23.80 2.36 43.94
CA PHE A 691 -22.88 3.26 43.23
C PHE A 691 -23.54 3.82 41.96
N THR A 692 -24.23 2.98 41.20
CA THR A 692 -24.88 3.40 39.95
C THR A 692 -26.04 4.36 40.21
N GLN A 693 -26.84 4.07 41.24
CA GLN A 693 -27.93 4.95 41.67
C GLN A 693 -27.39 6.29 42.14
N ASN A 694 -26.32 6.31 42.95
CA ASN A 694 -25.68 7.54 43.42
C ASN A 694 -25.20 8.43 42.26
N LEU A 695 -24.62 7.85 41.20
CA LEU A 695 -24.22 8.61 40.01
C LEU A 695 -25.41 9.18 39.24
N THR A 696 -26.49 8.39 39.14
CA THR A 696 -27.74 8.83 38.53
C THR A 696 -28.34 10.00 39.32
N ASP A 697 -28.36 9.89 40.66
CA ASP A 697 -28.84 10.93 41.56
C ASP A 697 -28.02 12.22 41.46
N ILE A 698 -26.69 12.12 41.34
CA ILE A 698 -25.83 13.29 41.15
C ILE A 698 -26.23 14.07 39.89
N LYS A 699 -26.52 13.36 38.78
CA LYS A 699 -26.80 13.98 37.49
C LYS A 699 -28.24 14.47 37.38
N GLU A 700 -29.20 13.65 37.80
CA GLU A 700 -30.63 13.90 37.59
C GLU A 700 -31.28 14.66 38.77
N ASN A 701 -30.93 14.28 40.01
CA ASN A 701 -31.59 14.79 41.21
C ASN A 701 -30.87 16.00 41.83
N GLN A 702 -29.53 15.99 41.83
CA GLN A 702 -28.74 17.05 42.47
C GLN A 702 -28.44 18.25 41.55
N LYS A 703 -28.95 18.24 40.30
CA LYS A 703 -28.78 19.30 39.29
C LYS A 703 -27.33 19.77 39.12
N VAL A 704 -26.37 18.83 39.18
CA VAL A 704 -24.95 19.14 39.04
C VAL A 704 -24.61 19.37 37.58
N TYR A 705 -24.22 20.59 37.23
CA TYR A 705 -23.73 20.91 35.89
C TYR A 705 -22.79 22.12 35.91
N PRO A 706 -21.63 22.02 35.24
CA PRO A 706 -21.05 20.81 34.64
C PRO A 706 -20.41 19.91 35.70
N LEU A 707 -20.28 18.62 35.39
CA LEU A 707 -19.45 17.69 36.13
C LEU A 707 -18.10 17.54 35.42
N ILE A 708 -17.02 18.04 36.04
CA ILE A 708 -15.68 18.12 35.42
C ILE A 708 -14.74 17.11 36.07
N TRP A 709 -14.04 16.34 35.24
CA TRP A 709 -12.96 15.46 35.68
C TRP A 709 -11.62 16.19 35.74
N VAL A 710 -10.85 15.98 36.80
CA VAL A 710 -9.52 16.55 36.99
C VAL A 710 -8.52 15.45 37.35
N ASN A 711 -7.50 15.25 36.51
CA ASN A 711 -6.49 14.22 36.74
C ASN A 711 -5.27 14.76 37.51
N LEU A 712 -4.99 14.17 38.67
CA LEU A 712 -3.89 14.52 39.55
C LEU A 712 -2.66 13.64 39.29
N ARG A 713 -1.47 14.21 39.46
CA ARG A 713 -0.18 13.48 39.37
C ARG A 713 0.83 13.92 40.42
N ASN A 714 1.55 12.95 40.98
CA ASN A 714 2.59 13.17 41.99
C ASN A 714 4.04 12.90 41.50
N HIS A 715 4.25 12.31 40.32
CA HIS A 715 5.59 11.89 39.84
C HIS A 715 5.80 12.09 38.32
N ASN A 716 7.07 12.20 37.88
CA ASN A 716 7.58 12.21 36.48
C ASN A 716 6.64 12.82 35.44
N LYS A 717 6.36 14.13 35.57
CA LYS A 717 5.43 14.99 34.79
C LYS A 717 4.66 15.95 35.73
N SER A 718 5.09 16.15 36.97
CA SER A 718 4.42 17.08 37.86
C SER A 718 4.73 18.50 37.44
N TRP A 719 3.72 19.35 37.47
CA TRP A 719 3.90 20.77 37.23
C TRP A 719 3.84 21.53 38.55
N ILE A 720 4.69 22.54 38.64
CA ILE A 720 5.10 23.13 39.93
C ILE A 720 3.92 23.81 40.65
N SER A 721 2.89 24.24 39.91
CA SER A 721 1.74 25.00 40.43
C SER A 721 0.41 24.24 40.45
N GLN A 722 0.41 22.90 40.33
CA GLN A 722 -0.80 22.04 40.28
C GLN A 722 -1.89 22.41 41.30
N VAL A 723 -1.51 22.52 42.58
CA VAL A 723 -2.47 22.82 43.66
C VAL A 723 -3.15 24.17 43.44
N LYS A 724 -2.35 25.23 43.20
CA LYS A 724 -2.86 26.60 43.06
C LYS A 724 -3.70 26.74 41.80
N GLY A 725 -3.25 26.17 40.68
CA GLY A 725 -3.93 26.35 39.42
C GLY A 725 -5.26 25.61 39.32
N TYR A 726 -5.36 24.36 39.79
CA TYR A 726 -6.66 23.70 39.83
C TYR A 726 -7.64 24.42 40.73
N ALA A 727 -7.21 24.85 41.93
CA ALA A 727 -8.09 25.60 42.83
C ALA A 727 -8.60 26.88 42.18
N ASN A 728 -7.72 27.63 41.50
CA ASN A 728 -8.09 28.86 40.81
C ASN A 728 -9.07 28.61 39.65
N ILE A 729 -8.82 27.62 38.80
CA ILE A 729 -9.70 27.29 37.67
C ILE A 729 -11.08 26.85 38.16
N VAL A 730 -11.11 25.94 39.14
CA VAL A 730 -12.36 25.40 39.67
C VAL A 730 -13.19 26.52 40.34
N ASN A 731 -12.57 27.35 41.18
CA ASN A 731 -13.26 28.49 41.81
C ASN A 731 -13.78 29.47 40.76
N LYS A 732 -13.01 29.73 39.70
CA LYS A 732 -13.43 30.63 38.63
C LYS A 732 -14.61 30.05 37.84
N LEU A 733 -14.56 28.77 37.46
CA LEU A 733 -15.66 28.10 36.75
C LEU A 733 -16.95 28.07 37.58
N ARG A 734 -16.87 28.02 38.92
CA ARG A 734 -18.03 28.11 39.81
C ARG A 734 -18.76 29.45 39.70
N GLU A 735 -18.07 30.54 39.37
CA GLU A 735 -18.72 31.85 39.14
C GLU A 735 -19.68 31.77 37.94
N ASP A 736 -19.26 31.07 36.89
CA ASP A 736 -20.04 30.88 35.66
C ASP A 736 -21.07 29.74 35.75
N TYR A 737 -20.78 28.74 36.58
CA TYR A 737 -21.58 27.52 36.77
C TYR A 737 -21.84 27.23 38.25
N PRO A 738 -22.93 27.75 38.84
CA PRO A 738 -23.15 27.66 40.28
C PRO A 738 -23.30 26.26 40.87
N ASN A 739 -23.72 25.28 40.08
CA ASN A 739 -23.91 23.90 40.52
C ASN A 739 -22.82 22.97 39.96
N ILE A 740 -21.61 23.48 39.74
CA ILE A 740 -20.47 22.70 39.26
C ILE A 740 -20.10 21.57 40.23
N GLY A 741 -19.76 20.41 39.67
CA GLY A 741 -19.17 19.28 40.39
C GLY A 741 -17.79 18.94 39.84
N ILE A 742 -16.86 18.56 40.71
CA ILE A 742 -15.50 18.17 40.33
C ILE A 742 -15.21 16.74 40.78
N VAL A 743 -14.80 15.89 39.84
CA VAL A 743 -14.31 14.54 40.09
C VAL A 743 -12.78 14.57 40.01
N PHE A 744 -12.10 14.35 41.13
CA PHE A 744 -10.65 14.23 41.14
C PHE A 744 -10.24 12.76 41.02
N ASP A 745 -9.41 12.48 40.01
CA ASP A 745 -8.88 11.16 39.73
C ASP A 745 -7.34 11.16 39.72
N GLY A 746 -6.73 10.00 39.94
CA GLY A 746 -5.28 9.84 39.99
C GLY A 746 -4.90 8.61 40.81
N TRP A 747 -3.59 8.42 40.98
CA TRP A 747 -3.07 7.40 41.87
C TRP A 747 -3.26 7.80 43.33
N ILE A 748 -3.38 6.82 44.24
CA ILE A 748 -3.59 7.06 45.68
C ILE A 748 -2.48 7.92 46.31
N ASP A 749 -1.29 7.94 45.72
CA ASP A 749 -0.17 8.80 46.10
C ASP A 749 -0.47 10.32 45.96
N CYS A 750 -1.55 10.69 45.26
CA CYS A 750 -1.98 12.07 45.07
C CYS A 750 -2.86 12.61 46.21
N GLN A 751 -3.17 11.82 47.25
CA GLN A 751 -4.08 12.22 48.34
C GLN A 751 -3.68 13.54 49.01
N ASN A 752 -2.38 13.79 49.20
CA ASN A 752 -1.88 15.04 49.77
C ASN A 752 -2.14 16.24 48.84
N ILE A 753 -1.97 16.07 47.54
CA ILE A 753 -2.25 17.11 46.53
C ILE A 753 -3.74 17.41 46.49
N PHE A 754 -4.59 16.36 46.50
CA PHE A 754 -6.03 16.49 46.58
C PHE A 754 -6.47 17.31 47.80
N ASN A 755 -6.04 16.93 49.02
CA ASN A 755 -6.40 17.65 50.24
C ASN A 755 -5.98 19.13 50.19
N LYS A 756 -4.79 19.43 49.65
CA LYS A 756 -4.32 20.81 49.47
C LYS A 756 -5.14 21.62 48.48
N ILE A 757 -5.73 20.98 47.46
CA ILE A 757 -6.63 21.64 46.51
C ILE A 757 -7.97 21.91 47.19
N ILE A 758 -8.58 20.92 47.84
CA ILE A 758 -9.90 21.05 48.49
C ILE A 758 -9.90 22.18 49.53
N ASN A 759 -8.84 22.30 50.33
CA ASN A 759 -8.71 23.38 51.32
C ASN A 759 -8.68 24.80 50.71
N ARG A 760 -8.55 24.92 49.38
CA ARG A 760 -8.54 26.18 48.64
C ARG A 760 -9.80 26.38 47.78
N LEU A 761 -10.70 25.39 47.72
CA LEU A 761 -11.93 25.48 46.95
C LEU A 761 -13.02 26.22 47.73
N ASN A 762 -13.92 26.88 47.01
CA ASN A 762 -15.18 27.34 47.57
C ASN A 762 -15.95 26.14 48.16
N PRO A 763 -16.36 26.17 49.44
CA PRO A 763 -17.05 25.05 50.11
C PRO A 763 -18.36 24.60 49.44
N GLU A 764 -18.98 25.45 48.61
CA GLU A 764 -20.20 25.11 47.88
C GLU A 764 -19.96 24.23 46.65
N ILE A 765 -18.71 24.08 46.21
CA ILE A 765 -18.37 23.20 45.08
C ILE A 765 -18.54 21.76 45.52
N LYS A 766 -19.29 20.99 44.74
CA LYS A 766 -19.46 19.55 44.97
C LYS A 766 -18.20 18.83 44.52
N VAL A 767 -17.58 18.08 45.42
CA VAL A 767 -16.31 17.39 45.18
C VAL A 767 -16.52 15.89 45.32
N TYR A 768 -16.03 15.14 44.34
CA TYR A 768 -16.00 13.69 44.32
C TYR A 768 -14.55 13.23 44.17
N ASN A 769 -14.19 12.15 44.87
CA ASN A 769 -12.82 11.64 44.92
C ASN A 769 -12.80 10.19 44.43
N THR A 770 -12.07 9.91 43.36
CA THR A 770 -11.87 8.55 42.83
C THR A 770 -10.46 8.02 43.10
N LEU A 771 -9.65 8.75 43.88
CA LEU A 771 -8.31 8.30 44.24
C LEU A 771 -8.37 6.97 44.99
N GLY A 772 -7.78 5.92 44.40
CA GLY A 772 -7.79 4.57 44.97
C GLY A 772 -9.09 3.79 44.80
N CYS A 773 -10.09 4.34 44.11
CA CYS A 773 -11.26 3.56 43.71
C CYS A 773 -10.86 2.42 42.76
N PRO A 774 -11.62 1.31 42.74
CA PRO A 774 -11.47 0.31 41.71
C PRO A 774 -11.61 0.94 40.32
N LEU A 775 -10.76 0.51 39.38
CA LEU A 775 -10.71 1.16 38.07
C LEU A 775 -12.05 1.11 37.32
N TYR A 776 -12.84 0.03 37.49
CA TYR A 776 -14.16 -0.06 36.86
C TYR A 776 -15.09 1.09 37.30
N GLU A 777 -15.02 1.53 38.56
CA GLU A 777 -15.78 2.70 39.04
C GLU A 777 -15.27 3.98 38.37
N SER A 778 -13.95 4.17 38.25
CA SER A 778 -13.36 5.31 37.55
C SER A 778 -13.78 5.35 36.07
N ILE A 779 -13.84 4.19 35.40
CA ILE A 779 -14.34 4.08 34.02
C ILE A 779 -15.80 4.52 33.94
N VAL A 780 -16.64 4.07 34.87
CA VAL A 780 -18.05 4.47 34.94
C VAL A 780 -18.19 5.95 35.25
N TRP A 781 -17.45 6.52 36.20
CA TRP A 781 -17.41 7.98 36.41
C TRP A 781 -17.12 8.74 35.12
N GLY A 782 -16.15 8.26 34.34
CA GLY A 782 -15.81 8.82 33.03
C GLY A 782 -16.98 8.88 32.05
N ASN A 783 -18.02 8.03 32.18
CA ASN A 783 -19.25 8.13 31.40
C ASN A 783 -20.17 9.28 31.85
N TYR A 784 -20.15 9.65 33.13
CA TYR A 784 -21.09 10.61 33.70
C TYR A 784 -20.63 12.06 33.57
N ILE A 785 -19.32 12.30 33.46
CA ILE A 785 -18.75 13.64 33.31
C ILE A 785 -19.16 14.34 32.01
N ASP A 786 -19.09 15.67 32.03
CA ASP A 786 -19.39 16.54 30.90
C ASP A 786 -18.14 16.98 30.14
N ALA A 787 -17.05 17.20 30.87
CA ALA A 787 -15.74 17.56 30.33
C ALA A 787 -14.60 17.15 31.27
N TYR A 788 -13.34 17.25 30.82
CA TYR A 788 -12.17 16.94 31.66
C TYR A 788 -11.00 17.91 31.48
N ILE A 789 -10.14 17.99 32.50
CA ILE A 789 -8.78 18.57 32.44
C ILE A 789 -7.82 17.44 32.82
N ALA A 790 -7.03 16.95 31.86
CA ALA A 790 -6.22 15.75 32.07
C ALA A 790 -4.84 15.82 31.39
N ILE A 791 -3.90 15.07 31.95
CA ILE A 791 -2.54 14.99 31.46
C ILE A 791 -2.40 13.99 30.30
N VAL A 792 -1.65 14.34 29.26
CA VAL A 792 -1.36 13.43 28.13
C VAL A 792 -0.66 12.16 28.61
N GLY A 793 -1.11 11.00 28.09
CA GLY A 793 -0.68 9.67 28.50
C GLY A 793 -1.81 8.92 29.20
N SER A 794 -1.51 8.22 30.30
CA SER A 794 -2.51 7.42 31.04
C SER A 794 -3.71 8.23 31.54
N GLY A 795 -3.56 9.54 31.75
CA GLY A 795 -4.64 10.41 32.23
C GLY A 795 -5.78 10.62 31.24
N LEU A 796 -5.54 10.36 29.94
CA LEU A 796 -6.57 10.48 28.90
C LEU A 796 -7.25 9.14 28.57
N VAL A 797 -6.81 8.02 29.16
CA VAL A 797 -7.32 6.69 28.84
C VAL A 797 -8.80 6.59 29.18
N ILE A 798 -9.16 6.95 30.41
CA ILE A 798 -10.55 6.85 30.88
C ILE A 798 -11.42 7.87 30.15
N THR A 799 -11.04 9.15 30.17
CA THR A 799 -11.91 10.24 29.74
C THR A 799 -12.03 10.35 28.22
N SER A 800 -10.91 10.23 27.49
CA SER A 800 -10.88 10.39 26.04
C SER A 800 -11.01 9.05 25.33
N TRP A 801 -10.15 8.06 25.62
CA TRP A 801 -10.17 6.80 24.87
C TRP A 801 -11.32 5.87 25.21
N LEU A 802 -11.76 5.75 26.46
CA LEU A 802 -12.85 4.84 26.81
C LEU A 802 -14.22 5.52 26.75
N ASN A 803 -14.30 6.81 27.07
CA ASN A 803 -15.58 7.50 27.28
C ASN A 803 -15.91 8.64 26.29
N ASP A 804 -15.02 8.97 25.36
CA ASP A 804 -15.23 10.00 24.31
C ASP A 804 -15.73 11.34 24.87
N LYS A 805 -15.15 11.81 25.97
CA LYS A 805 -15.50 13.11 26.54
C LYS A 805 -14.69 14.22 25.87
N PRO A 806 -15.24 15.43 25.71
CA PRO A 806 -14.44 16.58 25.34
C PRO A 806 -13.63 17.05 26.56
N GLY A 807 -12.46 17.63 26.35
CA GLY A 807 -11.68 18.13 27.46
C GLY A 807 -10.39 18.80 27.03
N VAL A 808 -9.72 19.41 28.00
CA VAL A 808 -8.44 20.08 27.80
C VAL A 808 -7.31 19.12 28.19
N ALA A 809 -6.37 18.90 27.27
CA ALA A 809 -5.21 18.05 27.49
C ALA A 809 -3.93 18.87 27.57
N TYR A 810 -3.16 18.68 28.64
CA TYR A 810 -1.88 19.37 28.85
C TYR A 810 -0.77 18.37 29.14
N ALA A 811 0.49 18.75 28.86
CA ALA A 811 1.67 17.98 29.25
C ALA A 811 2.94 18.83 29.07
N ASN A 812 4.11 18.25 29.38
CA ASN A 812 5.38 18.82 28.92
C ASN A 812 5.50 18.78 27.38
N ARG A 813 6.45 19.54 26.84
CA ARG A 813 6.69 19.63 25.40
C ARG A 813 7.02 18.28 24.74
N GLY A 814 7.59 17.31 25.47
CA GLY A 814 7.85 15.97 24.94
C GLY A 814 6.57 15.20 24.64
N HIS A 815 5.62 15.18 25.58
CA HIS A 815 4.34 14.49 25.43
C HIS A 815 3.39 15.22 24.48
N LEU A 816 3.39 16.56 24.44
CA LEU A 816 2.53 17.32 23.52
C LEU A 816 2.84 17.04 22.04
N LYS A 817 4.06 16.59 21.70
CA LYS A 817 4.38 16.10 20.34
C LYS A 817 3.51 14.91 19.92
N GLN A 818 2.88 14.21 20.87
CA GLN A 818 2.01 13.07 20.61
C GLN A 818 0.57 13.46 20.22
N LYS A 819 0.20 14.75 20.26
CA LYS A 819 -1.19 15.17 19.97
C LYS A 819 -1.71 14.68 18.61
N ASN A 820 -0.87 14.76 17.58
CA ASN A 820 -1.21 14.36 16.20
C ASN A 820 -1.53 12.87 15.99
N PHE A 821 -1.32 12.04 17.01
CA PHE A 821 -1.54 10.61 17.00
C PHE A 821 -2.92 10.23 17.60
N TRP A 822 -3.53 11.10 18.40
CA TRP A 822 -4.65 10.74 19.27
C TRP A 822 -5.91 10.30 18.50
N SER A 823 -6.39 11.11 17.55
CA SER A 823 -7.52 10.72 16.66
C SER A 823 -7.21 9.58 15.70
N LYS A 824 -5.93 9.26 15.46
CA LYS A 824 -5.55 8.24 14.47
C LYS A 824 -5.66 6.82 15.03
N VAL A 825 -5.74 6.65 16.34
CA VAL A 825 -5.80 5.32 16.96
C VAL A 825 -7.19 4.87 17.36
N LYS A 826 -8.23 5.69 17.15
CA LYS A 826 -9.60 5.37 17.56
C LYS A 826 -10.64 5.79 16.53
N GLU A 827 -11.70 5.00 16.41
CA GLU A 827 -12.87 5.31 15.59
C GLU A 827 -13.66 6.49 16.16
N LYS A 828 -13.96 7.51 15.33
CA LYS A 828 -14.79 8.67 15.71
C LYS A 828 -14.35 9.35 17.03
N ALA A 829 -13.04 9.41 17.28
CA ALA A 829 -12.50 10.00 18.51
C ALA A 829 -12.88 11.49 18.64
N ILE A 830 -13.23 11.92 19.86
CA ILE A 830 -13.30 13.34 20.21
C ILE A 830 -11.89 13.80 20.58
N GLU A 831 -11.31 14.66 19.75
CA GLU A 831 -9.96 15.18 19.98
C GLU A 831 -9.94 16.08 21.23
N PRO A 832 -9.03 15.84 22.18
CA PRO A 832 -8.78 16.78 23.26
C PRO A 832 -8.37 18.16 22.73
N ASP A 833 -8.79 19.24 23.38
CA ASP A 833 -8.20 20.56 23.12
C ASP A 833 -6.83 20.63 23.81
N PHE A 834 -5.78 20.35 23.04
CA PHE A 834 -4.41 20.35 23.55
C PHE A 834 -3.89 21.78 23.77
N LEU A 835 -3.08 21.96 24.81
CA LEU A 835 -2.26 23.17 24.95
C LEU A 835 -1.23 23.25 23.82
N ASP A 836 -0.91 24.48 23.44
CA ASP A 836 0.18 24.74 22.50
C ASP A 836 1.52 24.75 23.22
N PHE A 837 2.61 24.61 22.44
CA PHE A 837 3.96 24.53 23.02
C PHE A 837 4.37 25.80 23.77
N ASP A 838 3.82 26.93 23.34
CA ASP A 838 4.08 28.25 23.91
C ASP A 838 3.35 28.46 25.25
N ASP A 839 2.27 27.70 25.49
CA ASP A 839 1.53 27.71 26.77
C ASP A 839 2.24 26.92 27.89
N VAL A 840 3.34 26.22 27.55
CA VAL A 840 4.06 25.31 28.44
C VAL A 840 5.55 25.67 28.54
N THR A 841 5.98 25.93 29.77
CA THR A 841 7.38 26.21 30.11
C THR A 841 8.00 25.03 30.85
N ASN A 842 9.04 24.40 30.29
CA ASN A 842 9.71 23.27 30.96
C ASN A 842 10.60 23.77 32.12
N ALA A 843 10.56 23.06 33.23
CA ALA A 843 11.48 23.22 34.36
C ALA A 843 12.66 22.24 34.19
N GLY A 844 13.62 22.61 33.32
CA GLY A 844 14.83 21.82 33.03
C GLY A 844 15.23 21.85 31.55
N GLY A 845 16.42 21.33 31.22
CA GLY A 845 16.97 21.34 29.86
C GLY A 845 16.35 20.32 28.86
N GLY A 846 15.45 19.44 29.31
CA GLY A 846 14.88 18.36 28.52
C GLY A 846 13.36 18.49 28.25
N GLY A 847 12.88 17.86 27.18
CA GLY A 847 11.45 17.84 26.81
C GLY A 847 10.55 17.03 27.76
N TRP A 848 11.13 16.21 28.63
CA TRP A 848 10.44 15.23 29.48
C TRP A 848 10.53 15.57 30.98
N CYS A 849 10.77 16.83 31.33
CA CYS A 849 10.91 17.30 32.71
C CYS A 849 9.57 17.76 33.31
N ASN A 850 9.61 18.18 34.58
CA ASN A 850 8.56 18.98 35.20
C ASN A 850 8.32 20.26 34.39
N PHE A 851 7.16 20.87 34.51
CA PHE A 851 6.79 22.03 33.69
C PHE A 851 5.92 23.03 34.47
N GLN A 852 5.68 24.19 33.87
CA GLN A 852 4.71 25.19 34.28
C GLN A 852 3.75 25.43 33.11
N LEU A 853 2.53 25.85 33.46
CA LEU A 853 1.42 26.06 32.54
C LEU A 853 0.88 27.46 32.70
N ASP A 854 0.42 28.05 31.60
CA ASP A 854 -0.54 29.14 31.67
C ASP A 854 -1.95 28.59 31.99
N TRP A 855 -2.35 28.77 33.25
CA TRP A 855 -3.65 28.31 33.73
C TRP A 855 -4.83 29.12 33.18
N GLN A 856 -4.60 30.34 32.71
CA GLN A 856 -5.65 31.15 32.08
C GLN A 856 -6.07 30.53 30.75
N VAL A 857 -5.12 29.99 29.98
CA VAL A 857 -5.40 29.27 28.74
C VAL A 857 -6.25 28.03 28.99
N ILE A 858 -5.94 27.25 30.04
CA ILE A 858 -6.73 26.06 30.40
C ILE A 858 -8.17 26.45 30.75
N TYR A 859 -8.36 27.50 31.55
CA TYR A 859 -9.69 28.01 31.87
C TYR A 859 -10.44 28.44 30.61
N GLN A 860 -9.83 29.21 29.72
CA GLN A 860 -10.48 29.69 28.50
C GLN A 860 -10.91 28.54 27.59
N LYS A 861 -10.02 27.55 27.37
CA LYS A 861 -10.34 26.36 26.59
C LYS A 861 -11.47 25.55 27.22
N MET A 862 -11.44 25.37 28.55
CA MET A 862 -12.50 24.67 29.27
C MET A 862 -13.84 25.41 29.18
N PHE A 863 -13.83 26.74 29.37
CA PHE A 863 -15.02 27.57 29.23
C PHE A 863 -15.64 27.43 27.84
N ASN A 864 -14.83 27.47 26.78
CA ASN A 864 -15.30 27.30 25.40
C ASN A 864 -15.93 25.92 25.16
N ILE A 865 -15.31 24.85 25.68
CA ILE A 865 -15.86 23.48 25.60
C ILE A 865 -17.23 23.40 26.27
N LEU A 866 -17.39 24.02 27.44
CA LEU A 866 -18.64 24.02 28.19
C LEU A 866 -19.71 24.91 27.54
N ALA A 867 -19.31 26.04 26.95
CA ALA A 867 -20.21 26.99 26.29
C ALA A 867 -20.82 26.43 25.00
N THR A 868 -20.12 25.57 24.26
CA THR A 868 -20.64 24.92 23.04
C THR A 868 -21.72 23.86 23.31
N LYS A 869 -21.94 23.47 24.58
CA LYS A 869 -22.99 22.54 25.02
C LYS A 869 -24.22 23.20 25.61
N LYS A 870 -24.22 24.54 25.81
CA LYS A 870 -25.43 25.33 26.08
C LYS A 870 -26.23 25.48 24.80
#